data_AF-A0A4R6IEG1-F1
#
_entry.id   AF-A0A4R6IEG1-F1
#
_cell.length_a   1.000
_cell.length_b   1.000
_cell.length_c   1.000
_cell.angle_alpha   90.00
_cell.angle_beta   90.00
_cell.angle_gamma   90.00
#
_symmetry.space_group_name_H-M   'P 1'
#
loop_
_entity.id
_entity.type
_entity.pdbx_description
1 polymer ?
#
loop_
_entity_poly.entity_id
_entity_poly.type
_entity_poly.pdbx_seq_one_letter_code
_entity_poly.pdbx_strand_id
1 'polypeptide(L)'
;MKKRKLLLGFGALSAIVTSAGIAISCGSGTDTPAQSDQTRLNAAVTAFNNAASVSANVTSNVTTKASDTTTMTLAQFTNRYPNLASAVTSRGATISNISVVSDSFDDVKGTVELSITIKVNELSKTETVTVLGFAKQALADDAAKAAYIARLLSKASVSQRTATTTTLLEATTYTTISNELFSQNFTNLNDLITASKDSTDSVINGTLTSVTLVPNSANNESASLKVTVDVTVGGSKATSSEITLLGFLASDEGVVSAIEAALKVVSAKKSNTYFVQKTVKASEATAPSVEQFKNQWPAFANKITEREATINSVAIKANSANDTEGKLTLDVNYTYKTASKTVSLDVFGFSSPIVNPAVTIQPKTARTITFPLNAKYNSEPYAFEFSASYGGNSNSANSRRLNADLFRVKATGQPIYEKNSLELLSPSQSYYQLLYADSVRITKNDGTVVTYNNDKHEIQGVATGNESSVFKSSSDPASINNPQFFSDLTGATKLQISIKKGFYWTDYNGAKTDYEVNAEDYFYSFNRTRMLEGSTRHENGGSAELDKFMIDSKNVKTRFATSDHYPNGYLYEIFSVDAKKFANKEQFLQQVDGTTYLTYESFDSKGAQFADMFGKEFIDSNEWAAAPSAYLKAKHAELHTALGYSGAAPTGIAYEMGIYSYGLTYKDVLYAGPYYVSEDNATTKVQVFKTNNQYVDKEFVNSPGSINTIQVNFDESEASIFETRLFEGFRSGDNSSLSYSQLTDTRKNDSIITSNLSYVKELQSQNLHIRGKIVTVPNKDIDGKFYNDNFTKLVFGSTISEITQGTAKTGQAMFAGSGLVFRSIIESAINWERINNIFLGVDQAQAWRSGLAPDGFIGGSDQSTSTKKTVKDYSDIVNGTFVLNTNGEIVATSVPSENKTKATVAVSGDISVQSVDYEQAKKSMKELLDKAGIANGQKVTWKMYHNTTSAVSEKLQLAYDAIIKLIKSLDDRLDVSFEISSQPADFYKYFTEGKGTTQFAGWGYDYNGLGSGIDGLLWTKNTHSLAALSLYSNDETNEFQNSFPEFTKMAKELKRAVASKEFKIGTHTLEADGTYKPKDPTLLAKLQDASKWVELTNSEAEYPATLFDGYSQKADGTWEKIDSSAQTATFHLNYQRKNTNESLVKLGQEITTLLGGYIVSVSGRFRYANIDKPTATVINTYYEFPMSPAGLRDVVDIRKN
;
A
#
# COMPACT_ATOMS: atom_id res chain seq x y z
N MET A 1 12.56 1.47 -65.33
CA MET A 1 11.34 1.65 -66.15
C MET A 1 10.10 1.31 -65.32
N LYS A 2 9.19 2.30 -65.24
CA LYS A 2 7.74 2.29 -64.93
C LYS A 2 7.18 1.58 -63.68
N LYS A 3 7.12 2.40 -62.61
CA LYS A 3 6.00 2.70 -61.67
C LYS A 3 5.33 1.55 -60.88
N ARG A 4 5.84 1.33 -59.65
CA ARG A 4 5.03 0.98 -58.46
C ARG A 4 4.79 2.25 -57.63
N LYS A 5 3.56 2.49 -57.19
CA LYS A 5 3.21 3.52 -56.21
C LYS A 5 2.99 2.87 -54.85
N LEU A 6 3.69 3.45 -53.88
CA LEU A 6 3.72 3.23 -52.45
C LEU A 6 2.45 3.82 -51.80
N LEU A 7 1.89 3.16 -50.79
CA LEU A 7 1.17 3.84 -49.72
C LEU A 7 1.43 3.11 -48.40
N LEU A 8 2.21 3.77 -47.55
CA LEU A 8 2.35 3.51 -46.12
C LEU A 8 1.07 3.98 -45.43
N GLY A 9 0.52 3.14 -44.54
CA GLY A 9 -0.68 3.43 -43.76
C GLY A 9 -0.50 2.99 -42.32
N PHE A 10 -0.52 4.00 -41.45
CA PHE A 10 -0.46 4.00 -39.98
C PHE A 10 -1.21 2.85 -39.30
N GLY A 11 -0.53 2.17 -38.36
CA GLY A 11 -1.12 1.29 -37.37
C GLY A 11 -1.36 2.03 -36.05
N ALA A 12 -2.56 2.56 -35.87
CA ALA A 12 -3.12 2.92 -34.57
C ALA A 12 -4.65 2.98 -34.71
N LEU A 13 -5.36 1.93 -34.30
CA LEU A 13 -6.68 1.95 -33.64
C LEU A 13 -7.31 0.54 -33.59
N SER A 14 -7.42 -0.02 -32.40
CA SER A 14 -8.46 -0.96 -31.97
C SER A 14 -8.60 -0.75 -30.45
N ALA A 15 -9.76 -0.51 -29.83
CA ALA A 15 -11.14 -0.70 -30.24
C ALA A 15 -12.09 0.27 -29.50
N ILE A 16 -13.05 0.86 -30.22
CA ILE A 16 -14.40 1.19 -29.69
C ILE A 16 -15.39 0.79 -30.77
N VAL A 17 -16.30 -0.13 -30.43
CA VAL A 17 -17.46 -0.47 -31.28
C VAL A 17 -18.55 0.58 -31.05
N THR A 18 -18.90 1.17 -32.19
CA THR A 18 -19.94 2.11 -32.57
C THR A 18 -21.33 1.99 -31.92
N SER A 19 -21.90 3.16 -31.58
CA SER A 19 -23.30 3.51 -31.89
C SER A 19 -23.30 4.46 -33.10
N ALA A 20 -23.99 4.09 -34.17
CA ALA A 20 -24.00 4.78 -35.45
C ALA A 20 -24.80 6.09 -35.41
N GLY A 21 -24.20 7.16 -35.94
CA GLY A 21 -24.86 8.38 -36.39
C GLY A 21 -24.37 8.69 -37.80
N ILE A 22 -25.30 8.73 -38.74
CA ILE A 22 -25.12 8.85 -40.19
C ILE A 22 -24.58 10.24 -40.58
N ALA A 23 -23.58 10.28 -41.46
CA ALA A 23 -23.37 11.41 -42.36
C ALA A 23 -23.02 10.90 -43.76
N ILE A 24 -23.94 11.13 -44.70
CA ILE A 24 -23.82 10.85 -46.13
C ILE A 24 -23.04 12.00 -46.77
N SER A 25 -22.03 11.68 -47.58
CA SER A 25 -21.50 12.57 -48.60
C SER A 25 -21.14 11.76 -49.84
N CYS A 26 -21.83 12.07 -50.93
CA CYS A 26 -21.81 11.38 -52.22
C CYS A 26 -20.47 11.49 -52.96
N GLY A 27 -20.11 10.45 -53.71
CA GLY A 27 -18.99 10.44 -54.65
C GLY A 27 -19.06 9.25 -55.61
N SER A 28 -19.77 9.48 -56.72
CA SER A 28 -19.86 8.74 -57.99
C SER A 28 -18.95 7.51 -58.24
N GLY A 29 -19.56 6.40 -58.64
CA GLY A 29 -18.88 5.30 -59.33
C GLY A 29 -19.76 4.06 -59.44
N THR A 30 -20.37 3.89 -60.60
CA THR A 30 -21.25 2.78 -60.99
C THR A 30 -20.55 1.43 -60.93
N ASP A 31 -21.11 0.47 -60.19
CA ASP A 31 -21.26 -0.92 -60.63
C ASP A 31 -22.19 -1.68 -59.68
N THR A 32 -23.16 -2.38 -60.27
CA THR A 32 -24.23 -3.14 -59.63
C THR A 32 -23.73 -4.51 -59.16
N PRO A 33 -24.08 -4.97 -57.95
CA PRO A 33 -24.29 -6.40 -57.75
C PRO A 33 -25.58 -6.76 -56.99
N ALA A 34 -26.28 -7.73 -57.58
CA ALA A 34 -27.06 -8.82 -56.98
C ALA A 34 -28.13 -8.54 -55.89
N GLN A 35 -29.39 -8.79 -56.27
CA GLN A 35 -30.61 -8.85 -55.45
C GLN A 35 -30.64 -9.92 -54.31
N SER A 36 -29.55 -10.64 -54.02
CA SER A 36 -29.57 -11.70 -53.00
C SER A 36 -29.45 -11.20 -51.56
N ASP A 37 -28.82 -10.04 -51.35
CA ASP A 37 -28.46 -9.58 -50.00
C ASP A 37 -29.55 -8.73 -49.35
N GLN A 38 -30.40 -8.07 -50.14
CA GLN A 38 -31.56 -7.32 -49.64
C GLN A 38 -32.63 -8.25 -49.03
N THR A 39 -32.81 -9.45 -49.60
CA THR A 39 -33.76 -10.44 -49.08
C THR A 39 -33.30 -11.05 -47.76
N ARG A 40 -31.98 -11.24 -47.59
CA ARG A 40 -31.40 -11.72 -46.33
C ARG A 40 -31.41 -10.66 -45.23
N LEU A 41 -31.20 -9.39 -45.60
CA LEU A 41 -31.30 -8.26 -44.66
C LEU A 41 -32.75 -8.04 -44.21
N ASN A 42 -33.72 -8.12 -45.12
CA ASN A 42 -35.14 -7.98 -44.78
C ASN A 42 -35.65 -9.17 -43.94
N ALA A 43 -35.13 -10.38 -44.15
CA ALA A 43 -35.42 -11.54 -43.30
C ALA A 43 -34.83 -11.39 -41.88
N ALA A 44 -33.61 -10.86 -41.76
CA ALA A 44 -32.98 -10.59 -40.46
C ALA A 44 -33.68 -9.45 -39.68
N VAL A 45 -34.10 -8.39 -40.37
CA VAL A 45 -34.86 -7.28 -39.77
C VAL A 45 -36.28 -7.72 -39.38
N THR A 46 -36.92 -8.61 -40.14
CA THR A 46 -38.22 -9.20 -39.76
C THR A 46 -38.10 -10.16 -38.58
N ALA A 47 -37.02 -10.96 -38.51
CA ALA A 47 -36.75 -11.81 -37.36
C ALA A 47 -36.43 -11.02 -36.08
N PHE A 48 -35.73 -9.87 -36.22
CA PHE A 48 -35.42 -8.98 -35.10
C PHE A 48 -36.66 -8.20 -34.62
N ASN A 49 -37.52 -7.74 -35.52
CA ASN A 49 -38.75 -7.01 -35.17
C ASN A 49 -39.86 -7.93 -34.62
N ASN A 50 -39.86 -9.22 -34.96
CA ASN A 50 -40.77 -10.21 -34.36
C ASN A 50 -40.31 -10.68 -32.97
N ALA A 51 -39.04 -10.48 -32.61
CA ALA A 51 -38.53 -10.73 -31.26
C ALA A 51 -38.77 -9.56 -30.28
N ALA A 52 -39.07 -8.36 -30.79
CA ALA A 52 -39.25 -7.14 -30.00
C ALA A 52 -40.72 -6.74 -29.74
N SER A 53 -41.70 -7.60 -30.08
CA SER A 53 -43.14 -7.28 -29.97
C SER A 53 -43.94 -8.20 -29.02
N VAL A 54 -43.29 -8.97 -28.14
CA VAL A 54 -43.95 -9.69 -27.02
C VAL A 54 -43.46 -9.14 -25.68
N SER A 55 -43.59 -7.83 -25.46
CA SER A 55 -43.52 -7.24 -24.12
C SER A 55 -44.22 -5.88 -24.06
N ALA A 56 -45.53 -5.85 -24.29
CA ALA A 56 -46.38 -4.78 -23.81
C ALA A 56 -47.85 -5.22 -23.83
N ASN A 57 -48.56 -4.93 -22.73
CA ASN A 57 -49.99 -5.13 -22.47
C ASN A 57 -50.41 -6.42 -21.76
N VAL A 58 -50.12 -6.52 -20.46
CA VAL A 58 -51.16 -6.88 -19.48
C VAL A 58 -50.87 -6.10 -18.19
N THR A 59 -51.69 -5.08 -17.91
CA THR A 59 -51.80 -4.48 -16.58
C THR A 59 -53.28 -4.42 -16.26
N SER A 60 -53.79 -5.36 -15.46
CA SER A 60 -54.83 -5.11 -14.44
C SER A 60 -55.31 -6.41 -13.80
N ASN A 61 -55.26 -6.42 -12.47
CA ASN A 61 -56.11 -7.15 -11.52
C ASN A 61 -55.97 -8.68 -11.43
N VAL A 62 -54.95 -9.15 -10.70
CA VAL A 62 -55.05 -10.39 -9.92
C VAL A 62 -55.17 -10.02 -8.45
N THR A 63 -56.38 -10.15 -7.91
CA THR A 63 -56.65 -10.13 -6.48
C THR A 63 -56.08 -11.41 -5.89
N THR A 64 -55.00 -11.32 -5.09
CA THR A 64 -54.52 -12.47 -4.32
C THR A 64 -55.55 -12.80 -3.25
N LYS A 65 -56.25 -13.92 -3.44
CA LYS A 65 -56.94 -14.62 -2.35
C LYS A 65 -55.85 -15.18 -1.44
N ALA A 66 -55.93 -14.91 -0.14
CA ALA A 66 -55.15 -15.63 0.86
C ALA A 66 -55.42 -17.14 0.69
N SER A 67 -54.38 -17.91 0.34
CA SER A 67 -54.44 -19.37 0.29
C SER A 67 -54.27 -19.91 1.71
N ASP A 68 -55.23 -20.72 2.14
CA ASP A 68 -55.15 -21.52 3.35
C ASP A 68 -53.82 -22.27 3.41
N THR A 69 -53.07 -22.13 4.52
CA THR A 69 -51.91 -22.97 4.84
C THR A 69 -52.32 -24.43 4.77
N THR A 70 -51.99 -25.10 3.68
CA THR A 70 -52.24 -26.54 3.52
C THR A 70 -51.05 -27.28 4.12
N THR A 71 -51.27 -27.98 5.22
CA THR A 71 -50.27 -28.88 5.82
C THR A 71 -50.05 -30.07 4.91
N MET A 72 -48.78 -30.34 4.58
CA MET A 72 -48.39 -31.52 3.81
C MET A 72 -48.10 -32.66 4.79
N THR A 73 -48.71 -33.83 4.59
CA THR A 73 -48.39 -34.99 5.43
C THR A 73 -46.97 -35.47 5.15
N LEU A 74 -46.33 -36.12 6.15
CA LEU A 74 -44.98 -36.67 5.98
C LEU A 74 -44.89 -37.66 4.82
N ALA A 75 -45.96 -38.43 4.56
CA ALA A 75 -46.03 -39.34 3.42
C ALA A 75 -46.04 -38.58 2.07
N GLN A 76 -46.80 -37.49 1.96
CA GLN A 76 -46.81 -36.64 0.76
C GLN A 76 -45.45 -35.97 0.54
N PHE A 77 -44.81 -35.48 1.61
CA PHE A 77 -43.47 -34.90 1.52
C PHE A 77 -42.42 -35.95 1.11
N THR A 78 -42.46 -37.14 1.70
CA THR A 78 -41.51 -38.22 1.39
C THR A 78 -41.66 -38.70 -0.06
N ASN A 79 -42.89 -38.78 -0.58
CA ASN A 79 -43.11 -39.12 -1.99
C ASN A 79 -42.68 -38.01 -2.95
N ARG A 80 -42.87 -36.74 -2.57
CA ARG A 80 -42.54 -35.59 -3.43
C ARG A 80 -41.05 -35.22 -3.39
N TYR A 81 -40.36 -35.50 -2.27
CA TYR A 81 -38.95 -35.19 -2.04
C TYR A 81 -38.18 -36.35 -1.37
N PRO A 82 -38.13 -37.55 -1.99
CA PRO A 82 -37.62 -38.77 -1.35
C PRO A 82 -36.15 -38.69 -0.94
N ASN A 83 -35.31 -37.97 -1.69
CA ASN A 83 -33.89 -37.84 -1.38
C ASN A 83 -33.63 -36.95 -0.16
N LEU A 84 -34.39 -35.88 0.02
CA LEU A 84 -34.29 -35.01 1.19
C LEU A 84 -34.78 -35.72 2.45
N ALA A 85 -35.91 -36.44 2.34
CA ALA A 85 -36.41 -37.27 3.43
C ALA A 85 -35.42 -38.37 3.84
N SER A 86 -34.80 -39.05 2.86
CA SER A 86 -33.78 -40.08 3.09
C SER A 86 -32.47 -39.52 3.70
N ALA A 87 -32.01 -38.34 3.26
CA ALA A 87 -30.83 -37.68 3.80
C ALA A 87 -31.00 -37.25 5.28
N VAL A 88 -32.21 -36.82 5.65
CA VAL A 88 -32.53 -36.43 7.03
C VAL A 88 -32.68 -37.67 7.93
N THR A 89 -33.40 -38.70 7.47
CA THR A 89 -33.65 -39.92 8.26
C THR A 89 -32.42 -40.81 8.42
N SER A 90 -31.53 -40.90 7.41
CA SER A 90 -30.27 -41.66 7.50
C SER A 90 -29.28 -41.14 8.56
N ARG A 91 -29.55 -39.97 9.17
CA ARG A 91 -28.77 -39.37 10.26
C ARG A 91 -29.49 -39.35 11.61
N GLY A 92 -30.55 -40.15 11.77
CA GLY A 92 -31.27 -40.29 13.04
C GLY A 92 -32.22 -39.12 13.37
N ALA A 93 -32.54 -38.28 12.39
CA ALA A 93 -33.46 -37.16 12.55
C ALA A 93 -34.89 -37.52 12.09
N THR A 94 -35.90 -37.00 12.77
CA THR A 94 -37.32 -37.12 12.37
C THR A 94 -37.85 -35.80 11.85
N ILE A 95 -38.58 -35.82 10.73
CA ILE A 95 -39.24 -34.64 10.14
C ILE A 95 -40.67 -34.53 10.69
N SER A 96 -41.07 -33.34 11.13
CA SER A 96 -42.43 -33.05 11.60
C SER A 96 -42.86 -31.63 11.19
N ASN A 97 -44.17 -31.35 11.22
CA ASN A 97 -44.77 -30.03 10.91
C ASN A 97 -44.28 -29.41 9.60
N ILE A 98 -44.78 -29.95 8.48
CA ILE A 98 -44.47 -29.47 7.13
C ILE A 98 -45.61 -28.58 6.65
N SER A 99 -45.36 -27.28 6.54
CA SER A 99 -46.32 -26.31 6.02
C SER A 99 -45.77 -25.63 4.77
N VAL A 100 -46.65 -25.44 3.79
CA VAL A 100 -46.33 -24.62 2.61
C VAL A 100 -46.49 -23.15 3.01
N VAL A 101 -45.42 -22.38 2.91
CA VAL A 101 -45.38 -20.97 3.32
C VAL A 101 -45.84 -20.06 2.18
N SER A 102 -45.47 -20.39 0.94
CA SER A 102 -45.95 -19.73 -0.26
C SER A 102 -45.86 -20.65 -1.48
N ASP A 103 -46.81 -20.52 -2.40
CA ASP A 103 -46.85 -21.24 -3.68
C ASP A 103 -47.15 -20.23 -4.79
N SER A 104 -46.19 -19.98 -5.69
CA SER A 104 -46.40 -19.13 -6.86
C SER A 104 -46.31 -19.98 -8.13
N PHE A 105 -47.46 -20.28 -8.73
CA PHE A 105 -47.53 -20.86 -10.07
C PHE A 105 -47.55 -19.73 -11.11
N ASP A 106 -46.42 -19.54 -11.77
CA ASP A 106 -46.38 -18.90 -13.08
C ASP A 106 -45.84 -19.95 -14.06
N ASP A 107 -46.46 -20.11 -15.22
CA ASP A 107 -46.41 -21.29 -16.12
C ASP A 107 -45.00 -21.66 -16.66
N VAL A 108 -43.95 -20.98 -16.21
CA VAL A 108 -42.55 -21.23 -16.62
C VAL A 108 -41.57 -21.38 -15.44
N LYS A 109 -41.90 -20.99 -14.19
CA LYS A 109 -40.97 -21.08 -13.03
C LYS A 109 -41.68 -21.19 -11.67
N GLY A 110 -42.20 -22.36 -11.32
CA GLY A 110 -42.79 -22.60 -9.99
C GLY A 110 -41.73 -22.69 -8.87
N THR A 111 -41.89 -21.89 -7.82
CA THR A 111 -41.09 -21.96 -6.58
C THR A 111 -42.03 -22.26 -5.41
N VAL A 112 -41.67 -23.23 -4.57
CA VAL A 112 -42.46 -23.57 -3.37
C VAL A 112 -41.60 -23.38 -2.13
N GLU A 113 -42.04 -22.56 -1.19
CA GLU A 113 -41.39 -22.45 0.12
C GLU A 113 -42.04 -23.37 1.13
N LEU A 114 -41.24 -24.24 1.75
CA LEU A 114 -41.68 -25.18 2.78
C LEU A 114 -41.06 -24.81 4.12
N SER A 115 -41.87 -24.68 5.17
CA SER A 115 -41.36 -24.67 6.54
C SER A 115 -41.33 -26.10 7.06
N ILE A 116 -40.17 -26.56 7.50
CA ILE A 116 -39.93 -27.94 7.93
C ILE A 116 -39.30 -27.93 9.31
N THR A 117 -39.88 -28.67 10.26
CA THR A 117 -39.28 -28.87 11.59
C THR A 117 -38.52 -30.18 11.64
N ILE A 118 -37.21 -30.12 11.86
CA ILE A 118 -36.34 -31.29 11.99
C ILE A 118 -36.01 -31.48 13.47
N LYS A 119 -36.25 -32.69 13.98
CA LYS A 119 -35.92 -33.11 15.35
C LYS A 119 -34.79 -34.14 15.37
N VAL A 120 -33.80 -33.93 16.23
CA VAL A 120 -32.76 -34.92 16.56
C VAL A 120 -32.71 -35.02 18.08
N ASN A 121 -33.15 -36.15 18.64
CA ASN A 121 -33.43 -36.30 20.08
C ASN A 121 -34.44 -35.25 20.59
N GLU A 122 -34.21 -34.61 21.74
CA GLU A 122 -35.10 -33.57 22.30
C GLU A 122 -34.94 -32.18 21.67
N LEU A 123 -33.98 -31.98 20.77
CA LEU A 123 -33.73 -30.70 20.12
C LEU A 123 -34.52 -30.60 18.80
N SER A 124 -35.29 -29.52 18.66
CA SER A 124 -36.05 -29.20 17.44
C SER A 124 -35.60 -27.89 16.84
N LYS A 125 -35.44 -27.85 15.50
CA LYS A 125 -35.25 -26.60 14.75
C LYS A 125 -36.21 -26.55 13.57
N THR A 126 -36.90 -25.43 13.40
CA THR A 126 -37.77 -25.15 12.25
C THR A 126 -37.01 -24.27 11.27
N GLU A 127 -36.98 -24.66 10.00
CA GLU A 127 -36.30 -23.92 8.93
C GLU A 127 -37.23 -23.79 7.72
N THR A 128 -37.13 -22.66 7.02
CA THR A 128 -37.84 -22.43 5.75
C THR A 128 -36.89 -22.78 4.61
N VAL A 129 -37.31 -23.71 3.76
CA VAL A 129 -36.55 -24.22 2.63
C VAL A 129 -37.31 -23.90 1.34
N THR A 130 -36.70 -23.11 0.48
CA THR A 130 -37.21 -22.79 -0.86
C THR A 130 -36.83 -23.92 -1.81
N VAL A 131 -37.81 -24.58 -2.43
CA VAL A 131 -37.60 -25.71 -3.36
C VAL A 131 -38.04 -25.31 -4.77
N LEU A 132 -37.12 -25.39 -5.73
CA LEU A 132 -37.35 -25.04 -7.14
C LEU A 132 -37.88 -26.25 -7.94
N GLY A 133 -38.94 -26.03 -8.73
CA GLY A 133 -39.56 -27.05 -9.58
C GLY A 133 -38.75 -27.42 -10.83
N PHE A 134 -37.89 -28.44 -10.70
CA PHE A 134 -37.26 -29.34 -11.70
C PHE A 134 -36.28 -28.81 -12.78
N ALA A 135 -35.01 -29.24 -12.63
CA ALA A 135 -34.31 -30.13 -13.57
C ALA A 135 -33.18 -30.88 -12.83
N LYS A 136 -32.85 -32.10 -13.29
CA LYS A 136 -32.00 -33.15 -12.67
C LYS A 136 -30.58 -32.76 -12.17
N GLN A 137 -30.17 -31.49 -12.22
CA GLN A 137 -28.80 -31.04 -11.93
C GLN A 137 -28.67 -30.10 -10.71
N ALA A 138 -29.77 -29.76 -10.03
CA ALA A 138 -29.75 -28.99 -8.77
C ALA A 138 -29.67 -29.85 -7.49
N LEU A 139 -29.58 -31.17 -7.63
CA LEU A 139 -29.69 -32.13 -6.50
C LEU A 139 -28.49 -32.16 -5.54
N ALA A 140 -27.34 -31.59 -5.92
CA ALA A 140 -26.13 -31.61 -5.09
C ALA A 140 -26.11 -30.50 -4.01
N ASP A 141 -26.64 -29.32 -4.32
CA ASP A 141 -26.62 -28.16 -3.41
C ASP A 141 -27.59 -28.34 -2.23
N ASP A 142 -28.74 -28.98 -2.45
CA ASP A 142 -29.72 -29.23 -1.40
C ASP A 142 -29.26 -30.32 -0.42
N ALA A 143 -28.56 -31.35 -0.92
CA ALA A 143 -27.92 -32.37 -0.09
C ALA A 143 -26.76 -31.78 0.74
N ALA A 144 -26.00 -30.84 0.18
CA ALA A 144 -24.91 -30.15 0.86
C ALA A 144 -25.42 -29.21 1.98
N LYS A 145 -26.51 -28.46 1.74
CA LYS A 145 -27.14 -27.61 2.77
C LYS A 145 -27.76 -28.42 3.91
N ALA A 146 -28.44 -29.53 3.62
CA ALA A 146 -28.96 -30.43 4.65
C ALA A 146 -27.83 -31.11 5.45
N ALA A 147 -26.73 -31.52 4.79
CA ALA A 147 -25.56 -32.08 5.44
C ALA A 147 -24.83 -31.07 6.33
N TYR A 148 -24.82 -29.79 5.95
CA TYR A 148 -24.26 -28.69 6.73
C TYR A 148 -25.06 -28.44 8.02
N ILE A 149 -26.40 -28.43 7.95
CA ILE A 149 -27.27 -28.24 9.12
C ILE A 149 -27.16 -29.44 10.08
N ALA A 150 -27.15 -30.67 9.56
CA ALA A 150 -26.95 -31.87 10.39
C ALA A 150 -25.56 -31.89 11.07
N ARG A 151 -24.53 -31.33 10.43
CA ARG A 151 -23.17 -31.19 10.99
C ARG A 151 -23.07 -30.08 12.05
N LEU A 152 -23.91 -29.06 11.99
CA LEU A 152 -24.01 -28.03 13.02
C LEU A 152 -24.69 -28.58 14.29
N LEU A 153 -25.73 -29.40 14.13
CA LEU A 153 -26.46 -30.00 15.24
C LEU A 153 -25.68 -31.13 15.96
N SER A 154 -24.85 -31.89 15.24
CA SER A 154 -24.01 -32.94 15.85
C SER A 154 -22.79 -32.41 16.63
N LYS A 155 -22.39 -31.17 16.40
CA LYS A 155 -21.31 -30.51 17.17
C LYS A 155 -21.75 -29.97 18.52
N ALA A 156 -23.06 -29.77 18.72
CA ALA A 156 -23.61 -29.23 19.97
C ALA A 156 -23.69 -30.27 21.11
N SER A 157 -23.56 -31.57 20.82
CA SER A 157 -23.73 -32.65 21.81
C SER A 157 -22.44 -33.08 22.54
N VAL A 158 -21.29 -32.47 22.26
CA VAL A 158 -19.99 -32.83 22.87
C VAL A 158 -19.39 -31.62 23.59
N SER A 159 -20.00 -31.18 24.69
CA SER A 159 -19.34 -30.37 25.73
C SER A 159 -20.22 -30.22 26.97
N GLN A 160 -20.23 -31.26 27.81
CA GLN A 160 -20.54 -31.11 29.24
C GLN A 160 -19.67 -32.08 30.03
N ARG A 161 -18.63 -31.57 30.71
CA ARG A 161 -18.07 -32.12 31.96
C ARG A 161 -17.09 -31.13 32.61
N THR A 162 -17.60 -30.48 33.66
CA THR A 162 -16.98 -30.05 34.94
C THR A 162 -15.55 -29.49 35.00
N ALA A 163 -15.40 -28.33 35.64
CA ALA A 163 -14.62 -28.19 36.88
C ALA A 163 -14.99 -26.90 37.65
N THR A 164 -15.08 -27.05 38.98
CA THR A 164 -15.41 -26.04 39.98
C THR A 164 -14.14 -25.56 40.69
N THR A 165 -14.22 -24.38 41.31
CA THR A 165 -13.42 -23.83 42.44
C THR A 165 -12.33 -22.81 42.07
N THR A 166 -12.55 -21.54 42.46
CA THR A 166 -11.53 -20.71 43.16
C THR A 166 -12.25 -19.57 43.89
N THR A 167 -12.24 -19.58 45.22
CA THR A 167 -12.65 -18.46 46.08
C THR A 167 -11.58 -18.32 47.17
N LEU A 168 -10.55 -17.53 46.91
CA LEU A 168 -9.53 -17.07 47.89
C LEU A 168 -8.53 -16.12 47.21
N LEU A 169 -8.99 -15.00 46.65
CA LEU A 169 -8.07 -13.95 46.17
C LEU A 169 -8.72 -12.55 46.14
N GLU A 170 -9.53 -12.20 47.14
CA GLU A 170 -10.23 -10.89 47.17
C GLU A 170 -9.94 -10.05 48.42
N ALA A 171 -9.04 -10.45 49.31
CA ALA A 171 -8.68 -9.62 50.48
C ALA A 171 -7.35 -8.88 50.32
N THR A 172 -6.39 -9.46 49.60
CA THR A 172 -5.02 -8.92 49.49
C THR A 172 -4.90 -7.82 48.42
N THR A 173 -5.73 -7.87 47.37
CA THR A 173 -5.67 -6.96 46.21
C THR A 173 -6.15 -5.53 46.54
N TYR A 174 -7.06 -5.37 47.51
CA TYR A 174 -7.65 -4.05 47.82
C TYR A 174 -6.76 -3.14 48.68
N THR A 175 -5.84 -3.70 49.47
CA THR A 175 -4.93 -2.91 50.30
C THR A 175 -3.76 -2.34 49.47
N THR A 176 -3.33 -3.07 48.43
CA THR A 176 -2.22 -2.65 47.56
C THR A 176 -2.63 -1.54 46.59
N ILE A 177 -3.84 -1.61 46.01
CA ILE A 177 -4.34 -0.63 45.03
C ILE A 177 -4.63 0.73 45.67
N SER A 178 -5.09 0.74 46.93
CA SER A 178 -5.26 1.97 47.74
C SER A 178 -3.94 2.70 47.95
N ASN A 179 -2.84 1.97 48.21
CA ASN A 179 -1.55 2.57 48.47
C ASN A 179 -0.82 3.07 47.21
N GLU A 180 -1.06 2.44 46.04
CA GLU A 180 -0.45 2.88 44.78
C GLU A 180 -1.09 4.16 44.22
N LEU A 181 -2.43 4.31 44.31
CA LEU A 181 -3.14 5.49 43.78
C LEU A 181 -2.79 6.79 44.53
N PHE A 182 -2.40 6.69 45.81
CA PHE A 182 -2.14 7.85 46.69
C PHE A 182 -0.66 8.07 47.03
N SER A 183 0.26 7.36 46.36
CA SER A 183 1.71 7.56 46.50
C SER A 183 2.28 8.71 45.63
N GLN A 184 1.44 9.33 44.79
CA GLN A 184 1.86 10.41 43.90
C GLN A 184 1.74 11.79 44.58
N ASN A 185 2.80 12.59 44.51
CA ASN A 185 2.80 13.98 44.98
C ASN A 185 2.02 14.85 43.99
N PHE A 186 0.82 15.30 44.35
CA PHE A 186 0.04 16.24 43.54
C PHE A 186 0.47 17.68 43.86
N THR A 187 0.88 18.42 42.83
CA THR A 187 1.40 19.78 42.97
C THR A 187 0.33 20.86 43.07
N ASN A 188 -0.90 20.59 42.63
CA ASN A 188 -2.05 21.47 42.83
C ASN A 188 -3.39 20.70 42.78
N LEU A 189 -4.49 21.36 43.15
CA LEU A 189 -5.84 20.78 43.19
C LEU A 189 -6.40 20.40 41.81
N ASN A 190 -6.00 21.10 40.74
CA ASN A 190 -6.43 20.76 39.37
C ASN A 190 -5.81 19.44 38.90
N ASP A 191 -4.59 19.12 39.33
CA ASP A 191 -3.94 17.84 39.01
C ASP A 191 -4.71 16.66 39.63
N LEU A 192 -5.16 16.81 40.89
CA LEU A 192 -5.99 15.82 41.59
C LEU A 192 -7.39 15.68 40.93
N ILE A 193 -8.02 16.80 40.58
CA ILE A 193 -9.34 16.80 39.92
C ILE A 193 -9.24 16.18 38.52
N THR A 194 -8.16 16.44 37.78
CA THR A 194 -7.93 15.89 36.43
C THR A 194 -7.63 14.39 36.49
N ALA A 195 -6.79 13.94 37.44
CA ALA A 195 -6.56 12.52 37.68
C ALA A 195 -7.86 11.75 38.03
N SER A 196 -8.80 12.37 38.75
CA SER A 196 -10.12 11.77 39.04
C SER A 196 -11.07 11.71 37.84
N LYS A 197 -10.86 12.56 36.82
CA LYS A 197 -11.66 12.58 35.59
C LYS A 197 -11.14 11.61 34.54
N ASP A 198 -9.84 11.36 34.54
CA ASP A 198 -9.16 10.59 33.49
C ASP A 198 -8.91 9.11 33.85
N SER A 199 -9.21 8.67 35.09
CA SER A 199 -9.16 7.25 35.45
C SER A 199 -10.33 6.48 34.78
N THR A 200 -10.11 6.05 33.55
CA THR A 200 -11.05 5.26 32.75
C THR A 200 -10.84 3.74 32.88
N ASP A 201 -10.02 3.30 33.84
CA ASP A 201 -9.88 1.88 34.15
C ASP A 201 -11.15 1.34 34.83
N SER A 202 -11.74 0.34 34.18
CA SER A 202 -13.08 -0.21 34.42
C SER A 202 -13.27 -1.00 35.72
N VAL A 203 -12.38 -0.85 36.71
CA VAL A 203 -12.36 -1.72 37.90
C VAL A 203 -12.87 -1.03 39.18
N ILE A 204 -13.04 0.30 39.24
CA ILE A 204 -13.42 0.97 40.50
C ILE A 204 -14.52 2.02 40.31
N ASN A 205 -15.78 1.63 40.58
CA ASN A 205 -16.90 2.57 40.73
C ASN A 205 -17.00 3.07 42.20
N GLY A 206 -16.06 3.90 42.62
CA GLY A 206 -16.09 4.60 43.91
C GLY A 206 -16.65 6.02 43.79
N THR A 207 -17.44 6.46 44.76
CA THR A 207 -17.82 7.88 44.89
C THR A 207 -17.00 8.51 46.00
N LEU A 208 -16.31 9.62 45.69
CA LEU A 208 -15.69 10.49 46.68
C LEU A 208 -16.80 11.07 47.57
N THR A 209 -16.80 10.71 48.86
CA THR A 209 -17.89 11.05 49.78
C THR A 209 -17.56 12.22 50.70
N SER A 210 -16.30 12.40 51.10
CA SER A 210 -15.86 13.56 51.88
C SER A 210 -14.35 13.76 51.78
N VAL A 211 -13.91 15.01 51.91
CA VAL A 211 -12.51 15.37 52.17
C VAL A 211 -12.50 16.07 53.52
N THR A 212 -11.77 15.54 54.48
CA THR A 212 -11.69 16.09 55.83
C THR A 212 -10.32 16.71 56.03
N LEU A 213 -10.30 17.96 56.48
CA LEU A 213 -9.08 18.64 56.87
C LEU A 213 -8.48 17.98 58.10
N VAL A 214 -7.19 17.63 58.05
CA VAL A 214 -6.47 17.17 59.23
C VAL A 214 -6.27 18.39 60.13
N PRO A 215 -6.80 18.39 61.37
CA PRO A 215 -6.68 19.54 62.27
C PRO A 215 -5.22 19.95 62.48
N ASN A 216 -4.94 21.26 62.50
CA ASN A 216 -3.59 21.83 62.69
C ASN A 216 -2.53 21.38 61.67
N SER A 217 -2.93 20.85 60.52
CA SER A 217 -1.98 20.38 59.49
C SER A 217 -1.46 21.46 58.55
N ALA A 218 -1.99 22.68 58.67
CA ALA A 218 -1.57 23.80 57.86
C ALA A 218 -0.20 24.31 58.33
N ASN A 219 0.80 24.20 57.46
CA ASN A 219 2.13 24.75 57.68
C ASN A 219 2.36 25.93 56.73
N ASN A 220 2.38 27.13 57.30
CA ASN A 220 2.56 28.38 56.55
C ASN A 220 3.96 28.52 55.93
N GLU A 221 4.99 27.91 56.51
CA GLU A 221 6.36 28.02 56.00
C GLU A 221 6.57 27.18 54.75
N SER A 222 5.92 26.01 54.67
CA SER A 222 5.97 25.12 53.50
C SER A 222 4.78 25.29 52.55
N ALA A 223 3.88 26.24 52.83
CA ALA A 223 2.60 26.41 52.14
C ALA A 223 1.88 25.07 51.94
N SER A 224 1.75 24.26 52.99
CA SER A 224 1.21 22.89 52.88
C SER A 224 0.02 22.65 53.81
N LEU A 225 -0.93 21.85 53.37
CA LEU A 225 -2.17 21.51 54.08
C LEU A 225 -2.43 20.01 53.99
N LYS A 226 -2.74 19.32 55.08
CA LYS A 226 -3.07 17.88 55.00
C LYS A 226 -4.58 17.62 55.04
N VAL A 227 -5.01 16.68 54.23
CA VAL A 227 -6.41 16.23 54.16
C VAL A 227 -6.48 14.70 54.18
N THR A 228 -7.60 14.15 54.64
CA THR A 228 -7.97 12.75 54.43
C THR A 228 -9.18 12.68 53.50
N VAL A 229 -9.28 11.60 52.74
CA VAL A 229 -10.30 11.45 51.70
C VAL A 229 -11.09 10.18 51.96
N ASP A 230 -12.42 10.28 51.98
CA ASP A 230 -13.31 9.16 52.13
C ASP A 230 -13.91 8.76 50.77
N VAL A 231 -13.73 7.49 50.39
CA VAL A 231 -14.33 6.90 49.19
C VAL A 231 -15.33 5.82 49.59
N THR A 232 -16.52 5.85 49.01
CA THR A 232 -17.54 4.80 49.21
C THR A 232 -17.73 4.01 47.91
N VAL A 233 -17.59 2.68 47.99
CA VAL A 233 -17.83 1.73 46.88
C VAL A 233 -18.84 0.69 47.38
N GLY A 234 -19.97 0.53 46.71
CA GLY A 234 -20.96 -0.50 47.05
C GLY A 234 -21.53 -0.42 48.47
N GLY A 235 -21.52 0.76 49.10
CA GLY A 235 -21.99 0.99 50.47
C GLY A 235 -20.92 0.86 51.56
N SER A 236 -19.70 0.44 51.21
CA SER A 236 -18.55 0.37 52.12
C SER A 236 -17.67 1.61 51.99
N LYS A 237 -17.33 2.23 53.13
CA LYS A 237 -16.52 3.46 53.21
C LYS A 237 -15.07 3.13 53.57
N ALA A 238 -14.12 3.72 52.84
CA ALA A 238 -12.69 3.66 53.14
C ALA A 238 -12.12 5.09 53.23
N THR A 239 -11.29 5.34 54.24
CA THR A 239 -10.61 6.64 54.46
C THR A 239 -9.14 6.51 54.09
N SER A 240 -8.62 7.44 53.30
CA SER A 240 -7.20 7.50 52.95
C SER A 240 -6.33 7.85 54.16
N SER A 241 -5.03 7.56 54.06
CA SER A 241 -4.02 8.23 54.88
C SER A 241 -3.98 9.74 54.60
N GLU A 242 -3.30 10.49 55.47
CA GLU A 242 -3.14 11.95 55.30
C GLU A 242 -2.40 12.28 53.99
N ILE A 243 -3.04 13.06 53.12
CA ILE A 243 -2.48 13.55 51.86
C ILE A 243 -2.04 15.00 52.09
N THR A 244 -0.77 15.30 51.78
CA THR A 244 -0.24 16.68 51.89
C THR A 244 -0.43 17.41 50.57
N LEU A 245 -1.19 18.50 50.59
CA LEU A 245 -1.38 19.41 49.47
C LEU A 245 -0.40 20.57 49.61
N LEU A 246 0.35 20.89 48.55
CA LEU A 246 1.30 22.01 48.51
C LEU A 246 0.67 23.23 47.82
N GLY A 247 1.12 24.44 48.17
CA GLY A 247 0.66 25.72 47.63
C GLY A 247 -0.44 26.45 48.41
N PHE A 248 -0.73 26.07 49.66
CA PHE A 248 -1.82 26.64 50.48
C PHE A 248 -1.29 27.32 51.76
N LEU A 249 -1.67 28.57 52.01
CA LEU A 249 -1.40 29.28 53.25
C LEU A 249 -2.57 29.10 54.23
N ALA A 250 -2.28 28.86 55.52
CA ALA A 250 -3.23 28.49 56.57
C ALA A 250 -4.31 29.54 56.90
N SER A 251 -4.21 30.75 56.36
CA SER A 251 -5.12 31.86 56.66
C SER A 251 -6.27 32.00 55.66
N ASP A 252 -6.42 31.11 54.69
CA ASP A 252 -7.41 31.27 53.61
C ASP A 252 -8.67 30.41 53.85
N GLU A 253 -9.55 30.86 54.76
CA GLU A 253 -10.91 30.29 54.92
C GLU A 253 -11.69 30.25 53.58
N GLY A 254 -11.32 31.10 52.63
CA GLY A 254 -11.85 31.12 51.27
C GLY A 254 -11.50 29.87 50.45
N VAL A 255 -10.34 29.27 50.69
CA VAL A 255 -9.90 28.05 49.98
C VAL A 255 -10.70 26.83 50.44
N VAL A 256 -10.95 26.68 51.74
CA VAL A 256 -11.78 25.58 52.27
C VAL A 256 -13.20 25.68 51.72
N SER A 257 -13.75 26.90 51.72
CA SER A 257 -15.07 27.18 51.14
C SER A 257 -15.11 26.96 49.61
N ALA A 258 -14.03 27.26 48.89
CA ALA A 258 -13.91 27.03 47.44
C ALA A 258 -13.76 25.54 47.09
N ILE A 259 -13.04 24.77 47.92
CA ILE A 259 -12.91 23.31 47.78
C ILE A 259 -14.27 22.64 48.06
N GLU A 260 -14.96 23.03 49.13
CA GLU A 260 -16.31 22.55 49.42
C GLU A 260 -17.32 22.92 48.32
N ALA A 261 -17.22 24.14 47.76
CA ALA A 261 -18.06 24.59 46.65
C ALA A 261 -17.78 23.83 45.34
N ALA A 262 -16.50 23.62 44.99
CA ALA A 262 -16.10 22.85 43.82
C ALA A 262 -16.55 21.39 43.91
N LEU A 263 -16.46 20.78 45.10
CA LEU A 263 -16.94 19.42 45.36
C LEU A 263 -18.47 19.32 45.32
N LYS A 264 -19.21 20.34 45.79
CA LYS A 264 -20.67 20.45 45.61
C LYS A 264 -21.06 20.53 44.13
N VAL A 265 -20.31 21.23 43.29
CA VAL A 265 -20.56 21.33 41.84
C VAL A 265 -20.33 19.99 41.13
N VAL A 266 -19.36 19.17 41.57
CA VAL A 266 -19.14 17.81 41.05
C VAL A 266 -20.28 16.87 41.46
N SER A 267 -20.86 17.04 42.67
CA SER A 267 -22.04 16.29 43.09
C SER A 267 -23.34 16.71 42.37
N ALA A 268 -23.43 17.97 41.93
CA ALA A 268 -24.62 18.55 41.28
C ALA A 268 -24.64 18.42 39.74
N LYS A 269 -23.52 18.03 39.11
CA LYS A 269 -23.48 17.69 37.68
C LYS A 269 -23.32 16.17 37.49
N LYS A 270 -24.41 15.43 37.73
CA LYS A 270 -24.62 14.08 37.18
C LYS A 270 -25.97 14.00 36.49
N SER A 271 -25.97 14.26 35.18
CA SER A 271 -26.96 13.71 34.25
C SER A 271 -26.24 13.22 32.99
N ASN A 272 -25.24 12.35 33.16
CA ASN A 272 -24.86 11.40 32.13
C ASN A 272 -25.18 10.02 32.70
N THR A 273 -26.37 9.54 32.36
CA THR A 273 -26.88 8.21 32.71
C THR A 273 -26.09 7.19 31.90
N TYR A 274 -25.04 6.62 32.47
CA TYR A 274 -24.45 5.39 31.96
C TYR A 274 -25.30 4.22 32.46
N PHE A 275 -25.89 3.48 31.52
CA PHE A 275 -26.62 2.25 31.81
C PHE A 275 -25.63 1.20 32.34
N VAL A 276 -25.60 1.00 33.65
CA VAL A 276 -25.08 -0.24 34.22
C VAL A 276 -26.09 -1.32 33.87
N GLN A 277 -25.73 -2.23 32.94
CA GLN A 277 -26.55 -3.39 32.62
C GLN A 277 -26.59 -4.32 33.83
N LYS A 278 -27.66 -4.20 34.61
CA LYS A 278 -28.10 -5.26 35.53
C LYS A 278 -28.97 -6.20 34.71
N THR A 279 -28.63 -7.49 34.66
CA THR A 279 -29.50 -8.51 34.06
C THR A 279 -30.75 -8.63 34.94
N VAL A 280 -31.83 -7.95 34.56
CA VAL A 280 -33.12 -8.04 35.24
C VAL A 280 -33.85 -9.27 34.69
N LYS A 281 -34.25 -10.21 35.56
CA LYS A 281 -35.10 -11.32 35.13
C LYS A 281 -36.42 -10.75 34.61
N ALA A 282 -37.02 -11.32 33.58
CA ALA A 282 -38.31 -10.83 33.02
C ALA A 282 -39.41 -10.69 34.09
N SER A 283 -39.33 -11.43 35.21
CA SER A 283 -40.21 -11.34 36.37
C SER A 283 -40.07 -10.06 37.22
N GLU A 284 -39.01 -9.27 37.03
CA GLU A 284 -38.69 -8.07 37.81
C GLU A 284 -38.85 -6.77 37.01
N ALA A 285 -39.22 -6.85 35.72
CA ALA A 285 -39.45 -5.69 34.87
C ALA A 285 -40.82 -5.05 35.17
N THR A 286 -40.83 -3.89 35.82
CA THR A 286 -42.04 -3.06 35.98
C THR A 286 -42.29 -2.22 34.73
N ALA A 287 -43.51 -2.25 34.21
CA ALA A 287 -43.90 -1.41 33.08
C ALA A 287 -43.78 0.08 33.44
N PRO A 288 -43.26 0.94 32.54
CA PRO A 288 -43.20 2.37 32.79
C PRO A 288 -44.62 2.94 32.90
N SER A 289 -44.82 3.93 33.78
CA SER A 289 -46.07 4.69 33.78
C SER A 289 -46.25 5.42 32.44
N VAL A 290 -47.48 5.82 32.10
CA VAL A 290 -47.75 6.58 30.86
C VAL A 290 -46.90 7.86 30.78
N GLU A 291 -46.69 8.53 31.92
CA GLU A 291 -45.82 9.72 32.02
C GLU A 291 -44.35 9.37 31.73
N GLN A 292 -43.85 8.27 32.30
CA GLN A 292 -42.49 7.80 32.06
C GLN A 292 -42.29 7.39 30.59
N PHE A 293 -43.29 6.73 29.99
CA PHE A 293 -43.26 6.38 28.57
C PHE A 293 -43.22 7.61 27.66
N LYS A 294 -44.05 8.63 27.95
CA LYS A 294 -44.04 9.91 27.20
C LYS A 294 -42.68 10.60 27.28
N ASN A 295 -42.04 10.57 28.45
CA ASN A 295 -40.73 11.21 28.64
C ASN A 295 -39.59 10.42 27.98
N GLN A 296 -39.67 9.08 27.98
CA GLN A 296 -38.64 8.22 27.39
C GLN A 296 -38.77 8.09 25.87
N TRP A 297 -39.98 8.14 25.32
CA TRP A 297 -40.25 8.07 23.87
C TRP A 297 -41.17 9.20 23.38
N PRO A 298 -40.75 10.47 23.52
CA PRO A 298 -41.60 11.63 23.24
C PRO A 298 -42.06 11.68 21.78
N ALA A 299 -41.21 11.30 20.82
CA ALA A 299 -41.56 11.28 19.40
C ALA A 299 -42.69 10.29 19.06
N PHE A 300 -42.73 9.12 19.71
CA PHE A 300 -43.77 8.13 19.48
C PHE A 300 -45.07 8.50 20.19
N ALA A 301 -44.97 8.98 21.44
CA ALA A 301 -46.12 9.48 22.18
C ALA A 301 -46.78 10.70 21.50
N ASN A 302 -45.98 11.61 20.93
CA ASN A 302 -46.48 12.75 20.17
C ASN A 302 -47.26 12.30 18.94
N LYS A 303 -46.76 11.31 18.19
CA LYS A 303 -47.49 10.75 17.02
C LYS A 303 -48.83 10.10 17.39
N ILE A 304 -48.96 9.49 18.58
CA ILE A 304 -50.25 8.98 19.07
C ILE A 304 -51.17 10.17 19.41
N THR A 305 -50.64 11.17 20.12
CA THR A 305 -51.40 12.33 20.60
C THR A 305 -51.85 13.25 19.46
N GLU A 306 -51.02 13.44 18.43
CA GLU A 306 -51.34 14.19 17.19
C GLU A 306 -52.52 13.59 16.43
N ARG A 307 -52.83 12.31 16.64
CA ARG A 307 -54.01 11.64 16.10
C ARG A 307 -55.19 11.71 17.05
N GLU A 308 -55.26 12.69 17.97
CA GLU A 308 -56.34 12.81 18.97
C GLU A 308 -56.56 11.55 19.82
N ALA A 309 -55.52 10.72 19.98
CA ALA A 309 -55.60 9.49 20.75
C ALA A 309 -55.01 9.65 22.16
N THR A 310 -55.67 9.07 23.16
CA THR A 310 -55.19 9.08 24.56
C THR A 310 -54.52 7.76 24.89
N ILE A 311 -53.26 7.79 25.33
CA ILE A 311 -52.56 6.60 25.83
C ILE A 311 -53.11 6.27 27.22
N ASN A 312 -53.71 5.09 27.36
CA ASN A 312 -54.40 4.65 28.57
C ASN A 312 -53.48 3.88 29.53
N SER A 313 -52.63 3.03 28.98
CA SER A 313 -51.69 2.22 29.76
C SER A 313 -50.54 1.71 28.90
N VAL A 314 -49.45 1.37 29.56
CA VAL A 314 -48.28 0.72 28.95
C VAL A 314 -48.00 -0.54 29.77
N ALA A 315 -47.90 -1.68 29.11
CA ALA A 315 -47.63 -2.97 29.75
C ALA A 315 -46.39 -3.62 29.11
N ILE A 316 -45.61 -4.34 29.91
CA ILE A 316 -44.51 -5.17 29.40
C ILE A 316 -45.01 -6.61 29.31
N LYS A 317 -44.79 -7.26 28.17
CA LYS A 317 -45.13 -8.66 27.95
C LYS A 317 -43.86 -9.46 27.65
N ALA A 318 -43.67 -10.56 28.37
CA ALA A 318 -42.66 -11.54 28.04
C ALA A 318 -43.25 -12.55 27.04
N ASN A 319 -42.60 -12.76 25.90
CA ASN A 319 -43.05 -13.73 24.90
C ASN A 319 -42.70 -15.16 25.35
N SER A 320 -43.58 -15.76 26.17
CA SER A 320 -43.55 -17.15 26.65
C SER A 320 -42.52 -17.49 27.74
N ALA A 321 -42.88 -18.45 28.61
CA ALA A 321 -42.08 -18.87 29.76
C ALA A 321 -40.78 -19.65 29.40
N ASN A 322 -40.54 -19.95 28.13
CA ASN A 322 -39.40 -20.75 27.66
C ASN A 322 -38.51 -20.03 26.63
N ASP A 323 -38.69 -18.73 26.42
CA ASP A 323 -37.85 -17.97 25.49
C ASP A 323 -36.50 -17.61 26.16
N THR A 324 -35.42 -18.21 25.67
CA THR A 324 -34.05 -17.99 26.19
C THR A 324 -33.41 -16.73 25.60
N GLU A 325 -34.05 -16.07 24.63
CA GLU A 325 -33.58 -14.81 24.03
C GLU A 325 -34.15 -13.55 24.70
N GLY A 326 -35.00 -13.68 25.72
CA GLY A 326 -35.37 -12.56 26.60
C GLY A 326 -36.05 -11.37 25.91
N LYS A 327 -36.81 -11.60 24.82
CA LYS A 327 -37.52 -10.51 24.13
C LYS A 327 -38.69 -9.99 24.97
N LEU A 328 -38.61 -8.73 25.37
CA LEU A 328 -39.69 -7.98 26.02
C LEU A 328 -40.39 -7.09 25.00
N THR A 329 -41.71 -7.19 24.91
CA THR A 329 -42.54 -6.25 24.14
C THR A 329 -43.20 -5.24 25.06
N LEU A 330 -43.28 -3.98 24.62
CA LEU A 330 -44.07 -2.94 25.27
C LEU A 330 -45.43 -2.83 24.55
N ASP A 331 -46.50 -3.24 25.20
CA ASP A 331 -47.86 -3.05 24.71
C ASP A 331 -48.36 -1.67 25.15
N VAL A 332 -48.49 -0.74 24.19
CA VAL A 332 -49.05 0.61 24.42
C VAL A 332 -50.52 0.61 24.05
N ASN A 333 -51.38 0.70 25.06
CA ASN A 333 -52.83 0.78 24.88
C ASN A 333 -53.26 2.23 24.74
N TYR A 334 -54.01 2.57 23.69
CA TYR A 334 -54.54 3.91 23.48
C TYR A 334 -55.98 3.89 22.94
N THR A 335 -56.76 4.91 23.25
CA THR A 335 -58.11 5.09 22.70
C THR A 335 -58.09 6.16 21.62
N TYR A 336 -58.58 5.82 20.44
CA TYR A 336 -58.81 6.75 19.33
C TYR A 336 -60.29 6.68 18.93
N LYS A 337 -60.99 7.82 18.97
CA LYS A 337 -62.40 7.96 18.56
C LYS A 337 -63.26 6.77 19.04
N THR A 338 -63.30 6.58 20.36
CA THR A 338 -63.98 5.51 21.13
C THR A 338 -63.47 4.07 21.01
N ALA A 339 -62.52 3.76 20.11
CA ALA A 339 -61.96 2.42 19.98
C ALA A 339 -60.61 2.28 20.72
N SER A 340 -60.49 1.29 21.62
CA SER A 340 -59.22 0.92 22.24
C SER A 340 -58.37 0.09 21.27
N LYS A 341 -57.11 0.50 21.08
CA LYS A 341 -56.12 -0.18 20.25
C LYS A 341 -54.86 -0.43 21.06
N THR A 342 -54.16 -1.53 20.75
CA THR A 342 -52.86 -1.86 21.33
C THR A 342 -51.82 -1.85 20.21
N VAL A 343 -50.68 -1.21 20.44
CA VAL A 343 -49.50 -1.35 19.58
C VAL A 343 -48.38 -1.94 20.43
N SER A 344 -47.88 -3.09 20.01
CA SER A 344 -46.73 -3.75 20.62
C SER A 344 -45.45 -3.21 19.98
N LEU A 345 -44.54 -2.70 20.80
CA LEU A 345 -43.22 -2.25 20.39
C LEU A 345 -42.19 -3.27 20.88
N ASP A 346 -41.34 -3.75 19.99
CA ASP A 346 -40.14 -4.49 20.41
C ASP A 346 -39.21 -3.50 21.12
N VAL A 347 -39.07 -3.65 22.44
CA VAL A 347 -38.12 -2.85 23.20
C VAL A 347 -36.77 -3.50 22.96
N PHE A 348 -36.01 -2.96 22.00
CA PHE A 348 -34.64 -3.34 21.63
C PHE A 348 -34.21 -4.71 22.15
N GLY A 349 -34.15 -5.71 21.26
CA GLY A 349 -33.34 -6.88 21.52
C GLY A 349 -31.90 -6.43 21.78
N PHE A 350 -31.55 -6.28 23.05
CA PHE A 350 -30.16 -6.36 23.47
C PHE A 350 -29.74 -7.79 23.13
N SER A 351 -29.23 -7.99 21.91
CA SER A 351 -28.13 -8.93 21.80
C SER A 351 -27.06 -8.32 22.70
N SER A 352 -27.05 -8.71 23.98
CA SER A 352 -25.79 -8.70 24.71
C SER A 352 -24.77 -9.27 23.73
N PRO A 353 -23.56 -8.68 23.57
CA PRO A 353 -22.50 -9.51 23.05
C PRO A 353 -22.58 -10.76 23.91
N ILE A 354 -22.85 -11.90 23.29
CA ILE A 354 -22.69 -13.17 23.99
C ILE A 354 -21.26 -13.05 24.47
N VAL A 355 -21.08 -12.76 25.77
CA VAL A 355 -19.82 -12.97 26.45
C VAL A 355 -19.73 -14.48 26.41
N ASN A 356 -19.24 -14.95 25.28
CA ASN A 356 -19.04 -16.33 24.97
C ASN A 356 -18.14 -16.77 26.11
N PRO A 357 -18.62 -17.61 27.04
CA PRO A 357 -17.96 -17.88 28.32
C PRO A 357 -16.54 -18.23 27.97
N ALA A 358 -15.60 -17.34 28.34
CA ALA A 358 -14.24 -17.25 27.83
C ALA A 358 -13.94 -18.43 26.92
N VAL A 359 -14.32 -18.32 25.63
CA VAL A 359 -13.99 -19.39 24.69
C VAL A 359 -12.49 -19.45 24.81
N THR A 360 -12.01 -20.49 25.49
CA THR A 360 -10.61 -20.81 25.54
C THR A 360 -10.37 -21.24 24.11
N ILE A 361 -10.10 -20.28 23.25
CA ILE A 361 -9.70 -20.51 21.87
C ILE A 361 -8.40 -21.26 22.07
N GLN A 362 -8.49 -22.58 22.08
CA GLN A 362 -7.33 -23.45 22.05
C GLN A 362 -6.57 -22.96 20.84
N PRO A 363 -5.40 -22.32 21.03
CA PRO A 363 -4.68 -21.73 19.92
C PRO A 363 -4.50 -22.85 18.91
N LYS A 364 -4.99 -22.61 17.69
CA LYS A 364 -4.93 -23.61 16.63
C LYS A 364 -3.46 -24.04 16.53
N THR A 365 -3.19 -25.30 16.84
CA THR A 365 -1.85 -25.90 16.74
C THR A 365 -1.35 -25.94 15.30
N ALA A 366 -2.22 -25.67 14.33
CA ALA A 366 -1.86 -25.51 12.94
C ALA A 366 -0.91 -24.31 12.79
N ARG A 367 0.35 -24.56 12.42
CA ARG A 367 1.34 -23.57 11.99
C ARG A 367 1.00 -23.06 10.57
N THR A 368 -0.23 -22.54 10.43
CA THR A 368 -0.77 -21.97 9.20
C THR A 368 -1.02 -20.49 9.41
N ILE A 369 -0.45 -19.62 8.58
CA ILE A 369 -0.81 -18.20 8.53
C ILE A 369 -1.72 -17.97 7.32
N THR A 370 -2.76 -17.17 7.50
CA THR A 370 -3.63 -16.72 6.42
C THR A 370 -3.40 -15.24 6.12
N PHE A 371 -3.23 -14.90 4.84
CA PHE A 371 -3.19 -13.53 4.33
C PHE A 371 -4.39 -13.32 3.42
N PRO A 372 -5.50 -12.76 3.94
CA PRO A 372 -6.61 -12.36 3.10
C PRO A 372 -6.24 -11.08 2.32
N LEU A 373 -6.55 -11.05 1.02
CA LEU A 373 -6.36 -9.92 0.12
C LEU A 373 -7.71 -9.51 -0.45
N ASN A 374 -8.06 -8.23 -0.38
CA ASN A 374 -9.23 -7.70 -1.08
C ASN A 374 -8.87 -7.40 -2.54
N ALA A 375 -8.74 -8.46 -3.33
CA ALA A 375 -8.28 -8.41 -4.71
C ALA A 375 -8.90 -9.55 -5.52
N LYS A 376 -9.07 -9.31 -6.81
CA LYS A 376 -9.45 -10.37 -7.75
C LYS A 376 -8.33 -11.40 -7.85
N TYR A 377 -8.68 -12.67 -7.74
CA TYR A 377 -7.75 -13.76 -8.01
C TYR A 377 -7.32 -13.72 -9.49
N ASN A 378 -6.01 -13.78 -9.72
CA ASN A 378 -5.44 -13.87 -11.06
C ASN A 378 -4.20 -14.78 -11.02
N SER A 379 -4.33 -15.97 -11.63
CA SER A 379 -3.18 -16.85 -11.88
C SER A 379 -2.54 -16.39 -13.19
N GLU A 380 -1.32 -15.89 -13.11
CA GLU A 380 -0.55 -15.48 -14.29
C GLU A 380 0.57 -16.49 -14.56
N PRO A 381 0.85 -16.81 -15.85
CA PRO A 381 2.08 -17.51 -16.19
C PRO A 381 3.30 -16.78 -15.60
N TYR A 382 4.28 -17.55 -15.12
CA TYR A 382 5.50 -17.06 -14.48
C TYR A 382 5.32 -16.36 -13.12
N ALA A 383 4.12 -16.37 -12.52
CA ALA A 383 3.88 -15.69 -11.23
C ALA A 383 4.76 -16.18 -10.05
N PHE A 384 5.31 -17.38 -10.16
CA PHE A 384 6.18 -18.00 -9.13
C PHE A 384 7.60 -18.27 -9.65
N GLU A 385 7.93 -17.81 -10.86
CA GLU A 385 9.21 -18.04 -11.51
C GLU A 385 9.99 -16.72 -11.58
N PHE A 386 10.90 -16.52 -10.64
CA PHE A 386 11.63 -15.26 -10.50
C PHE A 386 13.01 -15.26 -11.16
N SER A 387 13.48 -16.37 -11.73
CA SER A 387 14.82 -16.46 -12.33
C SER A 387 14.99 -15.69 -13.64
N ALA A 388 13.87 -15.19 -14.21
CA ALA A 388 13.85 -14.19 -15.29
C ALA A 388 13.20 -12.87 -14.80
N SER A 389 13.72 -12.32 -13.70
CA SER A 389 13.23 -11.07 -13.10
C SER A 389 14.38 -10.14 -12.74
N TYR A 390 14.06 -8.87 -12.50
CA TYR A 390 15.01 -7.86 -12.09
C TYR A 390 14.42 -6.89 -11.08
N GLY A 391 15.29 -6.12 -10.42
CA GLY A 391 14.90 -5.02 -9.53
C GLY A 391 14.41 -5.46 -8.15
N GLY A 392 13.92 -4.45 -7.41
CA GLY A 392 13.63 -4.48 -5.98
C GLY A 392 12.83 -5.68 -5.48
N ASN A 393 13.38 -6.39 -4.48
CA ASN A 393 12.69 -7.43 -3.70
C ASN A 393 11.52 -6.89 -2.84
N SER A 394 11.39 -5.57 -2.73
CA SER A 394 10.41 -4.88 -1.86
C SER A 394 8.94 -5.21 -2.19
N ASN A 395 8.63 -5.66 -3.41
CA ASN A 395 7.26 -5.97 -3.83
C ASN A 395 6.93 -7.47 -3.88
N SER A 396 7.91 -8.36 -3.70
CA SER A 396 7.68 -9.80 -3.80
C SER A 396 8.24 -10.52 -2.59
N ALA A 397 7.59 -10.39 -1.43
CA ALA A 397 7.81 -11.32 -0.31
C ALA A 397 7.79 -12.78 -0.79
N ASN A 398 7.03 -13.07 -1.86
CA ASN A 398 7.01 -14.37 -2.54
C ASN A 398 8.34 -14.78 -3.21
N SER A 399 9.14 -13.87 -3.75
CA SER A 399 10.42 -14.25 -4.41
C SER A 399 11.41 -14.83 -3.39
N ARG A 400 11.65 -14.10 -2.30
CA ARG A 400 12.47 -14.56 -1.16
C ARG A 400 11.91 -15.81 -0.46
N ARG A 401 10.62 -16.14 -0.65
CA ARG A 401 10.04 -17.41 -0.17
C ARG A 401 10.45 -18.60 -1.03
N LEU A 402 10.73 -18.39 -2.31
CA LEU A 402 10.76 -19.45 -3.33
C LEU A 402 12.16 -19.65 -3.95
N ASN A 403 12.97 -18.60 -4.00
CA ASN A 403 14.23 -18.55 -4.73
C ASN A 403 15.43 -19.14 -3.96
N ALA A 404 16.44 -19.58 -4.72
CA ALA A 404 17.80 -19.82 -4.20
C ALA A 404 18.62 -18.53 -4.33
N ASP A 405 18.59 -17.70 -3.29
CA ASP A 405 19.38 -16.47 -3.21
C ASP A 405 20.81 -16.75 -2.69
N LEU A 406 21.82 -16.06 -3.22
CA LEU A 406 23.21 -16.21 -2.78
C LEU A 406 23.38 -15.80 -1.31
N PHE A 407 22.82 -14.66 -0.95
CA PHE A 407 22.89 -14.04 0.36
C PHE A 407 21.51 -13.64 0.83
N ARG A 408 21.36 -13.44 2.14
CA ARG A 408 20.18 -12.78 2.69
C ARG A 408 20.54 -11.93 3.89
N VAL A 409 19.72 -10.94 4.18
CA VAL A 409 19.71 -10.27 5.49
C VAL A 409 18.75 -11.03 6.38
N LYS A 410 19.27 -11.71 7.41
CA LYS A 410 18.47 -12.36 8.44
C LYS A 410 18.29 -11.41 9.61
N ALA A 411 17.05 -11.24 10.07
CA ALA A 411 16.73 -10.46 11.26
C ALA A 411 16.34 -11.37 12.43
N THR A 412 16.67 -10.95 13.65
CA THR A 412 16.41 -11.68 14.89
C THR A 412 15.91 -10.71 15.95
N GLY A 413 15.01 -11.18 16.83
CA GLY A 413 14.30 -10.33 17.76
C GLY A 413 13.31 -9.38 17.05
N GLN A 414 12.58 -8.59 17.83
CA GLN A 414 11.65 -7.58 17.32
C GLN A 414 11.97 -6.25 18.02
N PRO A 415 11.70 -5.09 17.40
CA PRO A 415 11.92 -3.84 18.09
C PRO A 415 10.93 -3.72 19.26
N ILE A 416 11.45 -3.29 20.41
CA ILE A 416 10.65 -3.05 21.61
C ILE A 416 10.70 -1.55 21.87
N TYR A 417 9.53 -0.94 21.96
CA TYR A 417 9.36 0.47 22.27
C TYR A 417 8.65 0.64 23.60
N GLU A 418 9.04 1.66 24.37
CA GLU A 418 8.26 2.08 25.52
C GLU A 418 6.90 2.64 25.03
N LYS A 419 5.79 2.13 25.58
CA LYS A 419 4.44 2.43 25.06
C LYS A 419 4.09 3.92 25.06
N ASN A 420 4.58 4.68 26.02
CA ASN A 420 4.18 6.08 26.23
C ASN A 420 5.10 7.06 25.51
N SER A 421 6.43 6.90 25.65
CA SER A 421 7.40 7.77 24.99
C SER A 421 7.64 7.41 23.53
N LEU A 422 7.38 6.14 23.17
CA LEU A 422 7.80 5.52 21.91
C LEU A 422 9.33 5.56 21.71
N GLU A 423 10.09 5.62 22.81
CA GLU A 423 11.53 5.45 22.81
C GLU A 423 11.88 3.98 22.61
N LEU A 424 12.86 3.72 21.74
CA LEU A 424 13.31 2.37 21.46
C LEU A 424 14.08 1.80 22.66
N LEU A 425 13.55 0.73 23.25
CA LEU A 425 14.19 -0.01 24.33
C LEU A 425 15.18 -1.06 23.79
N SER A 426 14.83 -1.70 22.67
CA SER A 426 15.70 -2.68 22.02
C SER A 426 15.40 -2.74 20.53
N PRO A 427 16.40 -2.62 19.63
CA PRO A 427 16.21 -2.85 18.20
C PRO A 427 16.09 -4.35 17.88
N SER A 428 15.58 -4.65 16.68
CA SER A 428 15.87 -5.93 16.03
C SER A 428 17.34 -6.01 15.64
N GLN A 429 17.88 -7.21 15.59
CA GLN A 429 19.28 -7.43 15.25
C GLN A 429 19.37 -8.17 13.92
N SER A 430 20.03 -7.58 12.93
CA SER A 430 20.18 -8.12 11.59
C SER A 430 21.62 -8.47 11.25
N TYR A 431 21.82 -9.39 10.31
CA TYR A 431 23.15 -9.75 9.81
C TYR A 431 23.05 -10.30 8.40
N TYR A 432 24.14 -10.22 7.65
CA TYR A 432 24.27 -10.86 6.36
C TYR A 432 24.56 -12.35 6.55
N GLN A 433 23.85 -13.18 5.82
CA GLN A 433 24.02 -14.63 5.82
C GLN A 433 24.51 -15.11 4.46
N LEU A 434 25.49 -16.00 4.48
CA LEU A 434 25.88 -16.79 3.31
C LEU A 434 24.81 -17.87 3.12
N LEU A 435 23.79 -17.61 2.28
CA LEU A 435 22.65 -18.50 2.15
C LEU A 435 22.99 -19.70 1.26
N TYR A 436 23.05 -19.51 -0.05
CA TYR A 436 23.59 -20.49 -1.01
C TYR A 436 25.04 -20.23 -1.40
N ALA A 437 25.56 -19.02 -1.15
CA ALA A 437 26.99 -18.75 -1.23
C ALA A 437 27.75 -19.56 -0.17
N ASP A 438 28.87 -20.16 -0.56
CA ASP A 438 29.76 -20.90 0.34
C ASP A 438 30.93 -20.02 0.81
N SER A 439 31.50 -19.24 -0.10
CA SER A 439 32.53 -18.25 0.21
C SER A 439 32.51 -17.09 -0.78
N VAL A 440 33.09 -15.97 -0.34
CA VAL A 440 33.32 -14.77 -1.13
C VAL A 440 34.81 -14.46 -1.14
N ARG A 441 35.41 -14.38 -2.33
CA ARG A 441 36.81 -14.05 -2.54
C ARG A 441 36.93 -12.70 -3.22
N ILE A 442 37.69 -11.79 -2.63
CA ILE A 442 37.87 -10.41 -3.08
C ILE A 442 39.33 -10.24 -3.50
N THR A 443 39.58 -9.78 -4.73
CA THR A 443 40.89 -9.34 -5.19
C THR A 443 40.95 -7.82 -5.17
N LYS A 444 41.81 -7.28 -4.32
CA LYS A 444 42.01 -5.84 -4.12
C LYS A 444 42.81 -5.22 -5.29
N ASN A 445 42.89 -3.89 -5.32
CA ASN A 445 43.65 -3.15 -6.33
C ASN A 445 45.16 -3.45 -6.33
N ASP A 446 45.72 -3.89 -5.19
CA ASP A 446 47.13 -4.30 -5.07
C ASP A 446 47.36 -5.78 -5.47
N GLY A 447 46.31 -6.48 -5.90
CA GLY A 447 46.35 -7.91 -6.23
C GLY A 447 46.21 -8.84 -5.02
N THR A 448 46.13 -8.31 -3.80
CA THR A 448 45.90 -9.10 -2.59
C THR A 448 44.52 -9.77 -2.64
N VAL A 449 44.47 -11.05 -2.30
CA VAL A 449 43.25 -11.84 -2.27
C VAL A 449 42.84 -12.12 -0.82
N VAL A 450 41.60 -11.79 -0.47
CA VAL A 450 41.00 -12.10 0.84
C VAL A 450 39.77 -12.96 0.63
N THR A 451 39.59 -13.99 1.47
CA THR A 451 38.45 -14.91 1.40
C THR A 451 37.62 -14.82 2.68
N TYR A 452 36.32 -14.62 2.51
CA TYR A 452 35.31 -14.63 3.55
C TYR A 452 34.43 -15.86 3.37
N ASN A 453 34.46 -16.80 4.31
CA ASN A 453 33.86 -18.13 4.17
C ASN A 453 32.91 -18.50 5.33
N ASN A 454 32.54 -17.51 6.13
CA ASN A 454 31.51 -17.68 7.16
C ASN A 454 30.71 -16.38 7.33
N ASP A 455 29.68 -16.48 8.15
CA ASP A 455 28.73 -15.42 8.46
C ASP A 455 28.54 -15.24 9.98
N LYS A 456 29.61 -15.50 10.76
CA LYS A 456 29.59 -15.22 12.21
C LYS A 456 29.21 -13.77 12.49
N HIS A 457 28.55 -13.51 13.61
CA HIS A 457 27.92 -12.21 13.92
C HIS A 457 27.71 -12.04 15.43
N GLU A 458 28.74 -12.30 16.22
CA GLU A 458 28.65 -12.38 17.68
C GLU A 458 28.53 -11.01 18.38
N ILE A 459 28.86 -9.91 17.69
CA ILE A 459 28.85 -8.56 18.25
C ILE A 459 27.48 -7.92 17.95
N GLN A 460 26.72 -7.59 18.99
CA GLN A 460 25.41 -6.94 18.83
C GLN A 460 25.55 -5.54 18.22
N GLY A 461 24.60 -5.17 17.37
CA GLY A 461 24.47 -3.80 16.89
C GLY A 461 23.92 -2.89 17.99
N VAL A 462 24.32 -1.62 17.94
CA VAL A 462 23.83 -0.57 18.85
C VAL A 462 23.05 0.43 18.01
N ALA A 463 21.80 0.70 18.40
CA ALA A 463 20.95 1.66 17.68
C ALA A 463 21.42 3.08 17.92
N THR A 464 21.48 3.88 16.86
CA THR A 464 21.64 5.33 16.96
C THR A 464 20.26 5.99 16.96
N GLY A 465 19.65 6.12 18.15
CA GLY A 465 18.29 6.65 18.31
C GLY A 465 17.21 5.59 18.12
N ASN A 466 16.09 5.94 17.47
CA ASN A 466 14.90 5.09 17.34
C ASN A 466 14.91 4.11 16.15
N GLU A 467 16.09 3.66 15.71
CA GLU A 467 16.25 2.70 14.61
C GLU A 467 15.69 1.32 14.99
N SER A 468 14.61 0.87 14.34
CA SER A 468 13.97 -0.41 14.68
C SER A 468 14.85 -1.64 14.45
N SER A 469 15.94 -1.51 13.70
CA SER A 469 16.82 -2.63 13.37
C SER A 469 18.25 -2.15 13.17
N VAL A 470 19.21 -2.94 13.67
CA VAL A 470 20.64 -2.66 13.61
C VAL A 470 21.41 -3.89 13.17
N PHE A 471 22.53 -3.70 12.48
CA PHE A 471 23.38 -4.81 12.06
C PHE A 471 24.30 -5.28 13.20
N LYS A 472 24.30 -6.58 13.44
CA LYS A 472 25.36 -7.28 14.18
C LYS A 472 26.63 -7.30 13.34
N SER A 473 27.77 -7.34 14.02
CA SER A 473 29.09 -7.45 13.39
C SER A 473 29.86 -8.67 13.92
N SER A 474 31.04 -8.93 13.36
CA SER A 474 31.93 -10.00 13.80
C SER A 474 33.36 -9.51 13.97
N SER A 475 34.05 -10.09 14.94
CA SER A 475 35.50 -10.03 15.11
C SER A 475 36.24 -11.07 14.27
N ASP A 476 35.55 -12.08 13.73
CA ASP A 476 36.16 -13.08 12.84
C ASP A 476 36.54 -12.41 11.50
N PRO A 477 37.83 -12.40 11.12
CA PRO A 477 38.27 -11.76 9.87
C PRO A 477 37.78 -12.47 8.61
N ALA A 478 37.31 -13.72 8.71
CA ALA A 478 36.75 -14.47 7.59
C ALA A 478 35.21 -14.36 7.48
N SER A 479 34.57 -13.58 8.38
CA SER A 479 33.12 -13.36 8.33
C SER A 479 32.73 -12.23 7.39
N ILE A 480 31.69 -12.41 6.57
CA ILE A 480 31.09 -11.32 5.79
C ILE A 480 30.45 -10.21 6.65
N ASN A 481 30.25 -10.45 7.95
CA ASN A 481 29.79 -9.44 8.90
C ASN A 481 30.95 -8.71 9.62
N ASN A 482 32.20 -8.97 9.22
CA ASN A 482 33.33 -8.16 9.66
C ASN A 482 33.30 -6.80 8.93
N PRO A 483 33.46 -5.65 9.62
CA PRO A 483 33.50 -4.34 8.97
C PRO A 483 34.53 -4.24 7.83
N GLN A 484 35.62 -5.01 7.90
CA GLN A 484 36.64 -5.07 6.86
C GLN A 484 36.12 -5.64 5.53
N PHE A 485 35.06 -6.47 5.54
CA PHE A 485 34.45 -7.03 4.33
C PHE A 485 34.00 -5.93 3.36
N PHE A 486 33.19 -4.97 3.84
CA PHE A 486 32.72 -3.85 3.01
C PHE A 486 33.83 -2.88 2.62
N SER A 487 34.83 -2.70 3.51
CA SER A 487 36.03 -1.94 3.16
C SER A 487 36.82 -2.60 2.04
N ASP A 488 36.92 -3.94 2.04
CA ASP A 488 37.65 -4.70 1.02
C ASP A 488 36.91 -4.73 -0.32
N LEU A 489 35.57 -4.69 -0.31
CA LEU A 489 34.76 -4.56 -1.52
C LEU A 489 34.92 -3.19 -2.21
N THR A 490 35.24 -2.14 -1.45
CA THR A 490 35.38 -0.79 -1.99
C THR A 490 36.65 -0.69 -2.82
N GLY A 491 36.48 -0.53 -4.14
CA GLY A 491 37.59 -0.41 -5.08
C GLY A 491 38.32 -1.73 -5.32
N ALA A 492 37.73 -2.90 -5.06
CA ALA A 492 38.33 -4.16 -5.47
C ALA A 492 38.22 -4.38 -6.99
N THR A 493 39.16 -5.12 -7.59
CA THR A 493 39.16 -5.39 -9.05
C THR A 493 38.36 -6.64 -9.42
N LYS A 494 38.18 -7.56 -8.47
CA LYS A 494 37.46 -8.82 -8.70
C LYS A 494 36.73 -9.29 -7.45
N LEU A 495 35.50 -9.77 -7.65
CA LEU A 495 34.67 -10.46 -6.67
C LEU A 495 34.32 -11.84 -7.20
N GLN A 496 34.54 -12.88 -6.39
CA GLN A 496 34.26 -14.27 -6.76
C GLN A 496 33.41 -14.95 -5.69
N ILE A 497 32.38 -15.69 -6.08
CA ILE A 497 31.42 -16.31 -5.15
C ILE A 497 31.29 -17.80 -5.48
N SER A 498 31.61 -18.68 -4.52
CA SER A 498 31.38 -20.12 -4.64
C SER A 498 29.99 -20.49 -4.13
N ILE A 499 29.44 -21.60 -4.62
CA ILE A 499 28.11 -22.11 -4.23
C ILE A 499 28.25 -23.33 -3.32
N LYS A 500 27.44 -23.41 -2.27
CA LYS A 500 27.38 -24.55 -1.35
C LYS A 500 26.99 -25.83 -2.09
N LYS A 501 27.62 -26.93 -1.70
CA LYS A 501 27.32 -28.26 -2.24
C LYS A 501 26.34 -29.03 -1.34
N GLY A 502 25.64 -30.01 -1.91
CA GLY A 502 24.74 -30.93 -1.22
C GLY A 502 23.31 -30.43 -1.02
N PHE A 503 22.93 -29.30 -1.62
CA PHE A 503 21.59 -28.72 -1.51
C PHE A 503 20.82 -28.86 -2.81
N TYR A 504 19.61 -29.39 -2.73
CA TYR A 504 18.83 -29.82 -3.89
C TYR A 504 17.58 -28.99 -4.09
N TRP A 505 17.19 -28.84 -5.35
CA TRP A 505 15.91 -28.29 -5.75
C TRP A 505 14.76 -29.20 -5.30
N THR A 506 13.60 -28.60 -5.05
CA THR A 506 12.36 -29.28 -4.62
C THR A 506 11.23 -29.02 -5.60
N ASP A 507 10.37 -30.00 -5.84
CA ASP A 507 9.21 -29.84 -6.72
C ASP A 507 7.99 -29.21 -6.01
N TYR A 508 6.89 -29.02 -6.73
CA TYR A 508 5.63 -28.49 -6.17
C TYR A 508 4.96 -29.42 -5.13
N ASN A 509 5.40 -30.67 -5.00
CA ASN A 509 4.94 -31.60 -3.97
C ASN A 509 5.76 -31.50 -2.67
N GLY A 510 6.89 -30.79 -2.70
CA GLY A 510 7.85 -30.78 -1.59
C GLY A 510 8.85 -31.93 -1.65
N ALA A 511 8.92 -32.67 -2.77
CA ALA A 511 9.84 -33.77 -2.95
C ALA A 511 11.22 -33.28 -3.39
N LYS A 512 12.26 -33.84 -2.76
CA LYS A 512 13.65 -33.64 -3.16
C LYS A 512 13.85 -34.13 -4.60
N THR A 513 14.43 -33.31 -5.46
CA THR A 513 14.81 -33.70 -6.83
C THR A 513 16.28 -34.16 -6.89
N ASP A 514 16.70 -34.68 -8.05
CA ASP A 514 18.09 -35.06 -8.30
C ASP A 514 19.00 -33.88 -8.69
N TYR A 515 18.43 -32.67 -8.78
CA TYR A 515 19.14 -31.49 -9.27
C TYR A 515 19.67 -30.67 -8.08
N GLU A 516 20.99 -30.49 -8.02
CA GLU A 516 21.66 -29.67 -7.03
C GLU A 516 21.68 -28.19 -7.43
N VAL A 517 21.51 -27.28 -6.46
CA VAL A 517 21.73 -25.84 -6.68
C VAL A 517 23.22 -25.61 -6.91
N ASN A 518 23.59 -24.99 -8.03
CA ASN A 518 25.00 -24.87 -8.43
C ASN A 518 25.31 -23.54 -9.13
N ALA A 519 26.59 -23.27 -9.43
CA ALA A 519 27.02 -22.00 -10.02
C ALA A 519 26.43 -21.74 -11.42
N GLU A 520 26.17 -22.78 -12.21
CA GLU A 520 25.57 -22.63 -13.54
C GLU A 520 24.12 -22.13 -13.47
N ASP A 521 23.42 -22.37 -12.35
CA ASP A 521 22.04 -21.90 -12.16
C ASP A 521 21.93 -20.36 -12.16
N TYR A 522 22.96 -19.66 -11.68
CA TYR A 522 23.04 -18.20 -11.68
C TYR A 522 23.44 -17.64 -13.05
N PHE A 523 24.27 -18.36 -13.80
CA PHE A 523 24.53 -18.03 -15.21
C PHE A 523 23.24 -18.12 -16.04
N TYR A 524 22.42 -19.14 -15.79
CA TYR A 524 21.12 -19.30 -16.43
C TYR A 524 20.19 -18.14 -16.09
N SER A 525 20.06 -17.79 -14.81
CA SER A 525 19.20 -16.69 -14.37
C SER A 525 19.59 -15.35 -15.03
N PHE A 526 20.87 -14.98 -15.01
CA PHE A 526 21.31 -13.73 -15.61
C PHE A 526 20.98 -13.65 -17.11
N ASN A 527 21.19 -14.75 -17.85
CA ASN A 527 20.84 -14.79 -19.28
C ASN A 527 19.33 -14.78 -19.51
N ARG A 528 18.53 -15.46 -18.68
CA ARG A 528 17.06 -15.39 -18.75
C ARG A 528 16.56 -13.96 -18.55
N THR A 529 17.12 -13.23 -17.59
CA THR A 529 16.78 -11.81 -17.34
C THR A 529 17.14 -10.92 -18.52
N ARG A 530 18.33 -11.08 -19.13
CA ARG A 530 18.70 -10.35 -20.35
C ARG A 530 17.77 -10.64 -21.53
N MET A 531 17.27 -11.87 -21.64
CA MET A 531 16.31 -12.28 -22.67
C MET A 531 14.88 -11.76 -22.45
N LEU A 532 14.62 -10.94 -21.43
CA LEU A 532 13.39 -10.14 -21.40
C LEU A 532 13.38 -9.14 -22.56
N GLU A 533 14.54 -8.62 -22.96
CA GLU A 533 14.71 -7.81 -24.17
C GLU A 533 14.52 -8.66 -25.43
N GLY A 534 13.58 -8.23 -26.29
CA GLY A 534 13.19 -8.97 -27.50
C GLY A 534 14.34 -9.22 -28.48
N SER A 535 15.17 -8.20 -28.75
CA SER A 535 16.33 -8.32 -29.64
C SER A 535 17.32 -9.37 -29.13
N THR A 536 17.72 -9.26 -27.86
CA THR A 536 18.61 -10.23 -27.21
C THR A 536 18.02 -11.64 -27.27
N ARG A 537 16.73 -11.81 -27.02
CA ARG A 537 16.05 -13.13 -27.08
C ARG A 537 16.06 -13.73 -28.49
N HIS A 538 15.79 -12.93 -29.53
CA HIS A 538 15.75 -13.39 -30.92
C HIS A 538 17.13 -13.72 -31.46
N GLU A 539 18.15 -12.92 -31.14
CA GLU A 539 19.57 -13.21 -31.45
C GLU A 539 20.04 -14.54 -30.85
N ASN A 540 19.40 -14.97 -29.75
CA ASN A 540 19.73 -16.19 -29.02
C ASN A 540 18.77 -17.35 -29.32
N GLY A 541 17.99 -17.26 -30.40
CA GLY A 541 17.18 -18.37 -30.94
C GLY A 541 15.70 -18.36 -30.58
N GLY A 542 15.18 -17.28 -29.99
CA GLY A 542 13.74 -16.98 -29.94
C GLY A 542 13.20 -16.39 -31.25
N SER A 543 11.90 -16.12 -31.32
CA SER A 543 11.29 -15.43 -32.48
C SER A 543 10.06 -14.59 -32.11
N ALA A 544 9.72 -13.63 -32.98
CA ALA A 544 8.54 -12.79 -32.81
C ALA A 544 7.23 -13.59 -32.89
N GLU A 545 7.19 -14.65 -33.71
CA GLU A 545 6.03 -15.54 -33.82
C GLU A 545 5.82 -16.34 -32.53
N LEU A 546 6.92 -16.75 -31.89
CA LEU A 546 6.87 -17.45 -30.61
C LEU A 546 6.45 -16.50 -29.48
N ASP A 547 6.99 -15.28 -29.44
CA ASP A 547 6.56 -14.23 -28.50
C ASP A 547 5.05 -13.96 -28.63
N LYS A 548 4.56 -13.78 -29.86
CA LYS A 548 3.14 -13.60 -30.13
C LYS A 548 2.31 -14.79 -29.65
N PHE A 549 2.79 -16.02 -29.87
CA PHE A 549 2.12 -17.21 -29.36
C PHE A 549 2.03 -17.21 -27.83
N MET A 550 3.08 -16.78 -27.11
CA MET A 550 3.03 -16.69 -25.65
C MET A 550 1.97 -15.70 -25.19
N ILE A 551 1.91 -14.52 -25.80
CA ILE A 551 0.94 -13.49 -25.46
C ILE A 551 -0.48 -13.98 -25.76
N ASP A 552 -0.74 -14.43 -26.98
CA ASP A 552 -2.09 -14.72 -27.47
C ASP A 552 -2.63 -16.05 -26.94
N SER A 553 -1.79 -17.11 -26.93
CA SER A 553 -2.23 -18.49 -26.65
C SER A 553 -1.95 -18.93 -25.21
N LYS A 554 -0.95 -18.33 -24.55
CA LYS A 554 -0.64 -18.61 -23.13
C LYS A 554 -1.06 -17.49 -22.19
N ASN A 555 -1.64 -16.39 -22.70
CA ASN A 555 -2.09 -15.25 -21.92
C ASN A 555 -0.97 -14.66 -21.04
N VAL A 556 0.25 -14.64 -21.57
CA VAL A 556 1.39 -13.99 -20.90
C VAL A 556 1.25 -12.48 -21.11
N LYS A 557 1.10 -11.74 -20.01
CA LYS A 557 0.91 -10.27 -20.03
C LYS A 557 2.11 -9.49 -19.54
N THR A 558 3.04 -10.18 -18.89
CA THR A 558 4.15 -9.58 -18.13
C THR A 558 5.50 -9.75 -18.81
N ARG A 559 5.57 -10.50 -19.92
CA ARG A 559 6.78 -10.83 -20.67
C ARG A 559 6.47 -10.95 -22.16
N PHE A 560 7.52 -10.87 -22.98
CA PHE A 560 7.54 -11.03 -24.44
C PHE A 560 6.89 -9.91 -25.27
N ALA A 561 6.40 -8.83 -24.65
CA ALA A 561 6.01 -7.64 -25.39
C ALA A 561 7.24 -6.99 -26.03
N THR A 562 7.05 -6.27 -27.14
CA THR A 562 8.13 -5.54 -27.81
C THR A 562 8.73 -4.42 -26.94
N SER A 563 7.96 -3.94 -25.95
CA SER A 563 8.39 -2.96 -24.96
C SER A 563 9.18 -3.56 -23.78
N ASP A 564 9.19 -4.89 -23.65
CA ASP A 564 9.88 -5.55 -22.55
C ASP A 564 11.39 -5.48 -22.79
N HIS A 565 12.10 -5.10 -21.75
CA HIS A 565 13.55 -4.98 -21.73
C HIS A 565 14.05 -5.24 -20.32
N TYR A 566 15.36 -5.48 -20.21
CA TYR A 566 16.07 -5.54 -18.95
C TYR A 566 16.67 -4.15 -18.65
N PRO A 567 16.03 -3.34 -17.78
CA PRO A 567 16.40 -1.95 -17.58
C PRO A 567 17.59 -1.77 -16.65
N ASN A 568 18.01 -2.78 -15.90
CA ASN A 568 19.01 -2.64 -14.84
C ASN A 568 20.45 -2.97 -15.27
N GLY A 569 20.68 -3.36 -16.54
CA GLY A 569 22.02 -3.70 -17.01
C GLY A 569 23.05 -2.58 -16.83
N TYR A 570 22.59 -1.33 -16.80
CA TYR A 570 23.42 -0.15 -16.54
C TYR A 570 23.93 -0.03 -15.09
N LEU A 571 23.29 -0.69 -14.12
CA LEU A 571 23.71 -0.64 -12.71
C LEU A 571 25.14 -1.15 -12.54
N TYR A 572 25.49 -2.21 -13.28
CA TYR A 572 26.88 -2.70 -13.32
C TYR A 572 27.84 -1.65 -13.89
N GLU A 573 27.42 -0.82 -14.85
CA GLU A 573 28.25 0.27 -15.35
C GLU A 573 28.52 1.32 -14.27
N ILE A 574 27.49 1.73 -13.52
CA ILE A 574 27.61 2.65 -12.38
C ILE A 574 28.56 2.09 -11.32
N PHE A 575 28.47 0.79 -11.04
CA PHE A 575 29.36 0.12 -10.10
C PHE A 575 30.73 -0.20 -10.68
N SER A 576 31.00 0.18 -11.93
CA SER A 576 32.26 -0.07 -12.66
C SER A 576 32.59 -1.56 -12.84
N VAL A 577 31.57 -2.40 -13.03
CA VAL A 577 31.64 -3.85 -13.22
C VAL A 577 31.32 -4.24 -14.66
N ASP A 578 32.15 -5.10 -15.25
CA ASP A 578 32.02 -5.54 -16.64
C ASP A 578 30.98 -6.66 -16.82
N ALA A 579 29.71 -6.26 -16.90
CA ALA A 579 28.59 -7.18 -17.11
C ALA A 579 28.63 -7.95 -18.44
N LYS A 580 29.44 -7.52 -19.42
CA LYS A 580 29.59 -8.26 -20.69
C LYS A 580 30.21 -9.63 -20.46
N LYS A 581 31.04 -9.78 -19.43
CA LYS A 581 31.67 -11.04 -19.05
C LYS A 581 30.68 -12.03 -18.45
N PHE A 582 29.56 -11.58 -17.89
CA PHE A 582 28.57 -12.46 -17.24
C PHE A 582 27.83 -13.33 -18.27
N ALA A 583 27.66 -12.79 -19.49
CA ALA A 583 27.06 -13.51 -20.61
C ALA A 583 27.98 -14.60 -21.18
N ASN A 584 29.29 -14.50 -20.93
CA ASN A 584 30.26 -15.50 -21.34
C ASN A 584 30.47 -16.51 -20.21
N LYS A 585 30.02 -17.74 -20.44
CA LYS A 585 30.06 -18.80 -19.43
C LYS A 585 31.46 -19.06 -18.86
N GLU A 586 32.49 -19.05 -19.70
CA GLU A 586 33.87 -19.33 -19.27
C GLU A 586 34.47 -18.19 -18.45
N GLN A 587 34.12 -16.94 -18.80
CA GLN A 587 34.57 -15.76 -18.06
C GLN A 587 33.82 -15.60 -16.74
N PHE A 588 32.53 -15.94 -16.72
CA PHE A 588 31.69 -15.84 -15.53
C PHE A 588 31.90 -17.00 -14.55
N LEU A 589 32.00 -18.24 -15.05
CA LEU A 589 32.17 -19.45 -14.25
C LEU A 589 33.64 -19.89 -14.25
N GLN A 590 34.47 -19.26 -13.41
CA GLN A 590 35.91 -19.53 -13.35
C GLN A 590 36.24 -20.66 -12.37
N GLN A 591 37.17 -21.54 -12.76
CA GLN A 591 37.72 -22.57 -11.87
C GLN A 591 38.89 -21.99 -11.07
N VAL A 592 38.82 -22.09 -9.75
CA VAL A 592 39.92 -21.73 -8.86
C VAL A 592 40.07 -22.82 -7.81
N ASP A 593 41.24 -23.46 -7.77
CA ASP A 593 41.55 -24.56 -6.85
C ASP A 593 40.52 -25.72 -6.88
N GLY A 594 39.98 -26.01 -8.07
CA GLY A 594 38.96 -27.06 -8.28
C GLY A 594 37.53 -26.67 -7.88
N THR A 595 37.30 -25.42 -7.50
CA THR A 595 35.98 -24.87 -7.19
C THR A 595 35.54 -23.89 -8.28
N THR A 596 34.31 -24.05 -8.77
CA THR A 596 33.70 -23.09 -9.70
C THR A 596 33.19 -21.86 -8.93
N TYR A 597 33.58 -20.68 -9.37
CA TYR A 597 33.13 -19.39 -8.83
C TYR A 597 32.33 -18.61 -9.86
N LEU A 598 31.26 -17.96 -9.42
CA LEU A 598 30.67 -16.80 -10.11
C LEU A 598 31.68 -15.66 -10.02
N THR A 599 32.09 -15.06 -11.14
CA THR A 599 33.17 -14.06 -11.17
C THR A 599 32.69 -12.74 -11.75
N TYR A 600 32.87 -11.68 -10.97
CA TYR A 600 32.58 -10.29 -11.30
C TYR A 600 33.89 -9.52 -11.36
N GLU A 601 34.15 -8.80 -12.45
CA GLU A 601 35.41 -8.07 -12.66
C GLU A 601 35.11 -6.60 -12.95
N SER A 602 35.99 -5.71 -12.50
CA SER A 602 35.93 -4.30 -12.86
C SER A 602 36.24 -4.09 -14.36
N PHE A 603 35.78 -2.97 -14.93
CA PHE A 603 36.14 -2.61 -16.32
C PHE A 603 37.64 -2.39 -16.52
N ASP A 604 38.29 -1.79 -15.52
CA ASP A 604 39.69 -1.45 -15.53
C ASP A 604 40.35 -1.74 -14.18
N SER A 605 41.64 -1.44 -14.07
CA SER A 605 42.43 -1.68 -12.84
C SER A 605 42.14 -0.67 -11.71
N LYS A 606 41.21 0.28 -11.87
CA LYS A 606 40.87 1.26 -10.82
C LYS A 606 39.94 0.67 -9.75
N GLY A 607 39.36 -0.50 -10.03
CA GLY A 607 38.47 -1.21 -9.13
C GLY A 607 37.00 -0.84 -9.32
N ALA A 608 36.12 -1.66 -8.76
CA ALA A 608 34.67 -1.53 -8.81
C ALA A 608 34.09 -1.13 -7.44
N GLN A 609 32.84 -0.66 -7.46
CA GLN A 609 32.05 -0.37 -6.27
C GLN A 609 31.28 -1.62 -5.82
N PHE A 610 32.00 -2.71 -5.53
CA PHE A 610 31.34 -3.98 -5.19
C PHE A 610 30.54 -3.92 -3.88
N ALA A 611 30.80 -2.96 -2.99
CA ALA A 611 30.01 -2.76 -1.78
C ALA A 611 28.58 -2.30 -2.10
N ASP A 612 28.44 -1.33 -3.02
CA ASP A 612 27.14 -0.84 -3.48
C ASP A 612 26.41 -1.92 -4.30
N MET A 613 27.15 -2.61 -5.19
CA MET A 613 26.61 -3.76 -5.94
C MET A 613 26.13 -4.87 -5.01
N PHE A 614 26.86 -5.16 -3.92
CA PHE A 614 26.46 -6.21 -2.97
C PHE A 614 25.12 -5.90 -2.33
N GLY A 615 24.92 -4.68 -1.84
CA GLY A 615 23.63 -4.25 -1.30
C GLY A 615 22.52 -4.26 -2.36
N LYS A 616 22.77 -3.64 -3.51
CA LYS A 616 21.76 -3.44 -4.56
C LYS A 616 21.37 -4.73 -5.26
N GLU A 617 22.35 -5.49 -5.76
CA GLU A 617 22.11 -6.64 -6.63
C GLU A 617 21.94 -7.95 -5.87
N PHE A 618 22.69 -8.18 -4.80
CA PHE A 618 22.61 -9.46 -4.10
C PHE A 618 21.61 -9.49 -2.96
N ILE A 619 21.29 -8.35 -2.35
CA ILE A 619 20.31 -8.28 -1.25
C ILE A 619 18.96 -7.77 -1.75
N ASP A 620 18.97 -6.70 -2.56
CA ASP A 620 17.75 -5.98 -2.93
C ASP A 620 17.19 -6.33 -4.32
N SER A 621 17.84 -7.21 -5.10
CA SER A 621 17.41 -7.56 -6.46
C SER A 621 17.01 -9.03 -6.63
N ASN A 622 16.16 -9.32 -7.62
CA ASN A 622 15.82 -10.68 -8.08
C ASN A 622 16.70 -11.16 -9.25
N GLU A 623 17.63 -10.34 -9.72
CA GLU A 623 18.48 -10.68 -10.90
C GLU A 623 19.32 -11.93 -10.71
N TRP A 624 19.59 -12.28 -9.45
CA TRP A 624 20.40 -13.44 -9.07
C TRP A 624 19.55 -14.56 -8.44
N ALA A 625 18.24 -14.57 -8.68
CA ALA A 625 17.37 -15.68 -8.32
C ALA A 625 17.69 -16.89 -9.20
N ALA A 626 18.39 -17.90 -8.67
CA ALA A 626 18.91 -19.02 -9.46
C ALA A 626 17.84 -19.73 -10.33
N ALA A 627 18.23 -20.17 -11.54
CA ALA A 627 17.40 -21.00 -12.43
C ALA A 627 17.94 -22.44 -12.45
N PRO A 628 17.13 -23.51 -12.32
CA PRO A 628 17.64 -24.87 -12.15
C PRO A 628 18.22 -25.44 -13.46
N SER A 629 19.47 -25.12 -13.77
CA SER A 629 20.11 -25.39 -15.07
C SER A 629 20.14 -26.88 -15.41
N ALA A 630 20.44 -27.74 -14.44
CA ALA A 630 20.48 -29.19 -14.62
C ALA A 630 19.08 -29.78 -14.92
N TYR A 631 18.03 -29.25 -14.28
CA TYR A 631 16.64 -29.64 -14.56
C TYR A 631 16.22 -29.20 -15.96
N LEU A 632 16.49 -27.95 -16.33
CA LEU A 632 16.17 -27.41 -17.65
C LEU A 632 16.82 -28.26 -18.74
N LYS A 633 18.12 -28.57 -18.61
CA LYS A 633 18.85 -29.47 -19.51
C LYS A 633 18.19 -30.84 -19.65
N ALA A 634 17.78 -31.45 -18.53
CA ALA A 634 17.18 -32.78 -18.51
C ALA A 634 15.74 -32.79 -19.06
N LYS A 635 15.01 -31.68 -18.97
CA LYS A 635 13.57 -31.59 -19.26
C LYS A 635 13.21 -30.72 -20.46
N HIS A 636 14.18 -30.14 -21.18
CA HIS A 636 13.93 -29.25 -22.32
C HIS A 636 12.90 -29.78 -23.32
N ALA A 637 13.12 -31.00 -23.83
CA ALA A 637 12.24 -31.59 -24.83
C ALA A 637 10.80 -31.78 -24.32
N GLU A 638 10.66 -32.20 -23.06
CA GLU A 638 9.37 -32.39 -22.39
C GLU A 638 8.65 -31.04 -22.19
N LEU A 639 9.31 -30.07 -21.59
CA LEU A 639 8.77 -28.73 -21.33
C LEU A 639 8.41 -28.00 -22.62
N HIS A 640 9.23 -28.15 -23.68
CA HIS A 640 8.92 -27.57 -24.97
C HIS A 640 7.73 -28.26 -25.65
N THR A 641 7.62 -29.59 -25.56
CA THR A 641 6.45 -30.31 -26.08
C THR A 641 5.17 -29.86 -25.37
N ALA A 642 5.23 -29.66 -24.05
CA ALA A 642 4.11 -29.16 -23.25
C ALA A 642 3.70 -27.71 -23.61
N LEU A 643 4.60 -26.93 -24.21
CA LEU A 643 4.27 -25.59 -24.73
C LEU A 643 3.18 -25.67 -25.81
N GLY A 644 3.14 -26.74 -26.60
CA GLY A 644 2.14 -26.94 -27.65
C GLY A 644 2.28 -25.94 -28.82
N TYR A 645 3.47 -25.38 -29.02
CA TYR A 645 3.76 -24.50 -30.14
C TYR A 645 4.02 -25.32 -31.40
N SER A 646 3.25 -25.08 -32.48
CA SER A 646 3.38 -25.81 -33.75
C SER A 646 4.37 -25.18 -34.73
N GLY A 647 4.95 -24.02 -34.40
CA GLY A 647 5.97 -23.35 -35.20
C GLY A 647 7.36 -23.93 -34.98
N ALA A 648 8.39 -23.25 -35.49
CA ALA A 648 9.77 -23.64 -35.24
C ALA A 648 10.11 -23.55 -33.75
N ALA A 649 10.61 -24.63 -33.17
CA ALA A 649 11.07 -24.62 -31.78
C ALA A 649 12.13 -23.52 -31.58
N PRO A 650 12.19 -22.87 -30.40
CA PRO A 650 13.31 -22.00 -30.11
C PRO A 650 14.61 -22.82 -30.19
N THR A 651 15.70 -22.16 -30.53
CA THR A 651 17.03 -22.76 -30.64
C THR A 651 18.01 -22.02 -29.74
N GLY A 652 19.29 -22.42 -29.75
CA GLY A 652 20.37 -21.70 -29.06
C GLY A 652 20.14 -21.50 -27.57
N ILE A 653 20.64 -20.38 -27.05
CA ILE A 653 20.60 -20.08 -25.62
C ILE A 653 19.15 -19.85 -25.16
N ALA A 654 18.25 -19.29 -25.98
CA ALA A 654 16.85 -19.12 -25.60
C ALA A 654 16.15 -20.46 -25.33
N TYR A 655 16.48 -21.49 -26.13
CA TYR A 655 16.06 -22.86 -25.88
C TYR A 655 16.70 -23.42 -24.62
N GLU A 656 18.04 -23.40 -24.52
CA GLU A 656 18.83 -23.94 -23.40
C GLU A 656 18.47 -23.32 -22.04
N MET A 657 18.00 -22.07 -22.02
CA MET A 657 17.61 -21.40 -20.78
C MET A 657 16.13 -21.61 -20.45
N GLY A 658 15.34 -22.20 -21.35
CA GLY A 658 13.91 -22.47 -21.14
C GLY A 658 13.07 -21.21 -20.96
N ILE A 659 13.42 -20.11 -21.63
CA ILE A 659 12.77 -18.80 -21.42
C ILE A 659 11.26 -18.83 -21.71
N TYR A 660 10.84 -19.64 -22.68
CA TYR A 660 9.43 -19.78 -23.09
C TYR A 660 8.66 -20.86 -22.35
N SER A 661 9.31 -21.92 -21.85
CA SER A 661 8.63 -23.13 -21.38
C SER A 661 8.66 -23.31 -19.86
N TYR A 662 9.67 -22.78 -19.17
CA TYR A 662 9.81 -22.94 -17.72
C TYR A 662 9.09 -21.83 -16.95
N GLY A 663 8.16 -22.21 -16.07
CA GLY A 663 7.40 -21.30 -15.21
C GLY A 663 5.99 -20.98 -15.66
N LEU A 664 5.45 -21.65 -16.68
CA LEU A 664 4.07 -21.41 -17.14
C LEU A 664 3.02 -21.71 -16.08
N THR A 665 3.26 -22.72 -15.23
CA THR A 665 2.46 -23.02 -14.05
C THR A 665 3.37 -23.23 -12.85
N TYR A 666 2.83 -23.12 -11.63
CA TYR A 666 3.59 -23.42 -10.41
C TYR A 666 4.09 -24.87 -10.34
N LYS A 667 3.53 -25.78 -11.14
CA LYS A 667 3.95 -27.20 -11.19
C LYS A 667 5.21 -27.41 -12.03
N ASP A 668 5.51 -26.47 -12.93
CA ASP A 668 6.69 -26.53 -13.79
C ASP A 668 7.92 -25.91 -13.10
N VAL A 669 7.74 -25.28 -11.95
CA VAL A 669 8.79 -24.57 -11.20
C VAL A 669 9.40 -25.49 -10.15
N LEU A 670 10.71 -25.34 -9.95
CA LEU A 670 11.44 -25.94 -8.85
C LEU A 670 11.79 -24.86 -7.83
N TYR A 671 11.83 -25.25 -6.56
CA TYR A 671 11.96 -24.35 -5.43
C TYR A 671 13.20 -24.68 -4.61
N ALA A 672 13.87 -23.62 -4.18
CA ALA A 672 15.03 -23.71 -3.29
C ALA A 672 14.99 -22.65 -2.18
N GLY A 673 13.90 -21.89 -2.07
CA GLY A 673 13.63 -21.01 -0.94
C GLY A 673 13.07 -21.74 0.29
N PRO A 674 12.77 -20.99 1.37
CA PRO A 674 12.19 -21.56 2.60
C PRO A 674 10.81 -22.19 2.40
N TYR A 675 10.10 -21.86 1.33
CA TYR A 675 8.81 -22.43 0.98
C TYR A 675 8.77 -22.89 -0.48
N TYR A 676 7.75 -23.69 -0.82
CA TYR A 676 7.37 -24.04 -2.19
C TYR A 676 5.88 -23.83 -2.38
N VAL A 677 5.45 -23.58 -3.63
CA VAL A 677 4.02 -23.44 -3.96
C VAL A 677 3.43 -24.83 -4.13
N SER A 678 2.47 -25.17 -3.27
CA SER A 678 1.78 -26.47 -3.30
C SER A 678 0.39 -26.40 -3.95
N GLU A 679 -0.21 -25.21 -4.00
CA GLU A 679 -1.50 -24.99 -4.64
C GLU A 679 -1.61 -23.53 -5.12
N ASP A 680 -2.15 -23.35 -6.33
CA ASP A 680 -2.61 -22.08 -6.89
C ASP A 680 -3.93 -22.36 -7.62
N ASN A 681 -5.04 -21.97 -7.02
CA ASN A 681 -6.37 -22.47 -7.38
C ASN A 681 -7.36 -21.34 -7.64
N ALA A 682 -7.72 -21.17 -8.91
CA ALA A 682 -8.66 -20.16 -9.37
C ALA A 682 -10.11 -20.36 -8.90
N THR A 683 -10.50 -21.61 -8.62
CA THR A 683 -11.86 -21.93 -8.17
C THR A 683 -12.05 -21.58 -6.71
N THR A 684 -11.09 -21.95 -5.85
CA THR A 684 -11.14 -21.62 -4.42
C THR A 684 -10.62 -20.21 -4.13
N LYS A 685 -9.93 -19.59 -5.09
CA LYS A 685 -9.24 -18.30 -4.95
C LYS A 685 -8.18 -18.34 -3.84
N VAL A 686 -7.45 -19.45 -3.76
CA VAL A 686 -6.45 -19.70 -2.72
C VAL A 686 -5.09 -20.03 -3.34
N GLN A 687 -4.04 -19.48 -2.74
CA GLN A 687 -2.65 -19.89 -2.95
C GLN A 687 -2.10 -20.48 -1.65
N VAL A 688 -1.37 -21.59 -1.74
CA VAL A 688 -0.81 -22.30 -0.57
C VAL A 688 0.69 -22.54 -0.76
N PHE A 689 1.48 -21.94 0.12
CA PHE A 689 2.92 -22.16 0.25
C PHE A 689 3.19 -23.08 1.43
N LYS A 690 4.09 -24.05 1.28
CA LYS A 690 4.48 -24.99 2.34
C LYS A 690 5.97 -24.94 2.59
N THR A 691 6.40 -25.20 3.82
CA THR A 691 7.82 -25.21 4.18
C THR A 691 8.61 -26.20 3.34
N ASN A 692 9.73 -25.75 2.82
CA ASN A 692 10.65 -26.58 2.07
C ASN A 692 11.65 -27.27 3.01
N ASN A 693 11.46 -28.56 3.27
CA ASN A 693 12.36 -29.35 4.12
C ASN A 693 13.78 -29.52 3.53
N GLN A 694 13.95 -29.25 2.23
CA GLN A 694 15.27 -29.27 1.58
C GLN A 694 16.01 -27.94 1.66
N TYR A 695 15.39 -26.88 2.18
CA TYR A 695 15.99 -25.55 2.27
C TYR A 695 17.36 -25.57 2.98
N VAL A 696 18.26 -24.70 2.52
CA VAL A 696 19.67 -24.67 2.96
C VAL A 696 19.82 -24.26 4.42
N ASP A 697 18.96 -23.38 4.94
CA ASP A 697 18.97 -23.02 6.36
C ASP A 697 18.28 -24.11 7.20
N LYS A 698 19.08 -25.03 7.72
CA LYS A 698 18.61 -26.11 8.59
C LYS A 698 18.16 -25.63 9.97
N GLU A 699 18.57 -24.44 10.41
CA GLU A 699 18.02 -23.83 11.63
C GLU A 699 16.54 -23.50 11.42
N PHE A 700 16.20 -22.87 10.30
CA PHE A 700 14.80 -22.62 9.92
C PHE A 700 14.00 -23.92 9.75
N VAL A 701 14.50 -24.88 8.97
CA VAL A 701 13.77 -26.14 8.69
C VAL A 701 13.45 -26.90 9.96
N ASN A 702 14.40 -26.95 10.91
CA ASN A 702 14.26 -27.70 12.15
C ASN A 702 13.61 -26.88 13.28
N SER A 703 13.39 -25.58 13.08
CA SER A 703 12.84 -24.73 14.13
C SER A 703 11.38 -25.08 14.42
N PRO A 704 11.01 -25.30 15.69
CA PRO A 704 9.61 -25.51 16.07
C PRO A 704 8.76 -24.23 15.93
N GLY A 705 9.38 -23.06 15.77
CA GLY A 705 8.66 -21.81 15.52
C GLY A 705 8.32 -21.58 14.05
N SER A 706 8.95 -22.28 13.11
CA SER A 706 8.76 -22.03 11.68
C SER A 706 7.33 -22.28 11.23
N ILE A 707 6.79 -21.37 10.41
CA ILE A 707 5.47 -21.53 9.80
C ILE A 707 5.51 -22.68 8.79
N ASN A 708 4.55 -23.60 8.91
CA ASN A 708 4.47 -24.78 8.03
C ASN A 708 3.75 -24.45 6.72
N THR A 709 2.73 -23.59 6.81
CA THR A 709 1.85 -23.25 5.69
C THR A 709 1.55 -21.77 5.68
N ILE A 710 1.71 -21.13 4.53
CA ILE A 710 1.20 -19.78 4.26
C ILE A 710 0.07 -19.91 3.26
N GLN A 711 -1.09 -19.35 3.58
CA GLN A 711 -2.26 -19.36 2.73
C GLN A 711 -2.63 -17.93 2.34
N VAL A 712 -2.72 -17.63 1.04
CA VAL A 712 -3.19 -16.33 0.55
C VAL A 712 -4.59 -16.52 -0.01
N ASN A 713 -5.55 -15.79 0.55
CA ASN A 713 -6.97 -15.89 0.19
C ASN A 713 -7.40 -14.61 -0.52
N PHE A 714 -7.91 -14.74 -1.74
CA PHE A 714 -8.38 -13.59 -2.52
C PHE A 714 -9.89 -13.45 -2.34
N ASP A 715 -10.29 -12.32 -1.78
CA ASP A 715 -11.68 -11.92 -1.57
C ASP A 715 -11.99 -10.66 -2.38
N GLU A 716 -13.22 -10.55 -2.88
CA GLU A 716 -13.71 -9.39 -3.63
C GLU A 716 -14.94 -8.85 -2.89
N SER A 717 -14.75 -8.47 -1.62
CA SER A 717 -15.82 -7.97 -0.75
C SER A 717 -15.72 -6.46 -0.53
N GLU A 718 -16.84 -5.86 -0.14
CA GLU A 718 -16.88 -4.46 0.28
C GLU A 718 -15.84 -4.19 1.38
N ALA A 719 -15.18 -3.03 1.32
CA ALA A 719 -14.04 -2.72 2.20
C ALA A 719 -14.36 -2.90 3.70
N SER A 720 -15.55 -2.51 4.14
CA SER A 720 -16.01 -2.65 5.53
C SER A 720 -16.21 -4.11 5.98
N ILE A 721 -16.65 -4.97 5.06
CA ILE A 721 -16.80 -6.42 5.31
C ILE A 721 -15.42 -7.06 5.41
N PHE A 722 -14.53 -6.69 4.49
CA PHE A 722 -13.15 -7.16 4.48
C PHE A 722 -12.40 -6.76 5.74
N GLU A 723 -12.47 -5.50 6.17
CA GLU A 723 -11.89 -4.99 7.42
C GLU A 723 -12.42 -5.74 8.65
N THR A 724 -13.72 -6.05 8.67
CA THR A 724 -14.33 -6.84 9.75
C THR A 724 -13.76 -8.25 9.78
N ARG A 725 -13.64 -8.91 8.63
CA ARG A 725 -13.06 -10.26 8.55
C ARG A 725 -11.58 -10.27 8.93
N LEU A 726 -10.83 -9.24 8.52
CA LEU A 726 -9.44 -9.04 8.91
C LEU A 726 -9.28 -8.96 10.43
N PHE A 727 -10.12 -8.15 11.09
CA PHE A 727 -10.12 -8.00 12.53
C PHE A 727 -10.50 -9.31 13.25
N GLU A 728 -11.55 -9.99 12.80
CA GLU A 728 -11.97 -11.27 13.40
C GLU A 728 -10.91 -12.37 13.20
N GLY A 729 -10.27 -12.42 12.02
CA GLY A 729 -9.16 -13.32 11.76
C GLY A 729 -7.91 -13.00 12.59
N PHE A 730 -7.66 -11.72 12.87
CA PHE A 730 -6.59 -11.33 13.81
C PHE A 730 -6.92 -11.79 15.23
N ARG A 731 -8.18 -11.61 15.66
CA ARG A 731 -8.67 -12.00 16.99
C ARG A 731 -8.65 -13.52 17.21
N SER A 732 -8.93 -14.32 16.17
CA SER A 732 -8.82 -15.77 16.21
C SER A 732 -7.38 -16.30 16.10
N GLY A 733 -6.43 -15.43 15.71
CA GLY A 733 -5.05 -15.80 15.41
C GLY A 733 -4.82 -16.42 14.05
N ASP A 734 -5.81 -16.35 13.14
CA ASP A 734 -5.63 -16.76 11.74
C ASP A 734 -4.81 -15.73 10.93
N ASN A 735 -4.88 -14.44 11.31
CA ASN A 735 -4.06 -13.36 10.76
C ASN A 735 -2.96 -12.97 11.76
N SER A 736 -1.72 -12.91 11.27
CA SER A 736 -0.55 -12.66 12.11
C SER A 736 -0.40 -11.18 12.49
N SER A 737 -0.97 -10.26 11.71
CA SER A 737 -0.93 -8.83 12.00
C SER A 737 -2.11 -8.07 11.41
N LEU A 738 -2.32 -6.85 11.88
CA LEU A 738 -3.33 -5.92 11.40
C LEU A 738 -2.77 -4.49 11.40
N SER A 739 -3.09 -3.71 10.37
CA SER A 739 -2.71 -2.29 10.36
C SER A 739 -3.57 -1.55 11.38
N TYR A 740 -2.93 -0.89 12.35
CA TYR A 740 -3.65 -0.09 13.35
C TYR A 740 -4.43 1.06 12.70
N SER A 741 -3.93 1.58 11.57
CA SER A 741 -4.59 2.65 10.81
C SER A 741 -5.88 2.21 10.10
N GLN A 742 -6.07 0.91 9.88
CA GLN A 742 -7.27 0.33 9.24
C GLN A 742 -8.37 0.02 10.27
N LEU A 743 -8.08 0.20 11.57
CA LEU A 743 -9.05 -0.04 12.62
C LEU A 743 -9.96 1.19 12.80
N THR A 744 -11.25 0.92 13.00
CA THR A 744 -12.17 1.92 13.51
C THR A 744 -11.77 2.32 14.93
N ASP A 745 -12.12 3.53 15.36
CA ASP A 745 -11.74 4.01 16.70
C ASP A 745 -12.30 3.12 17.82
N THR A 746 -13.49 2.52 17.62
CA THR A 746 -14.03 1.49 18.52
C THR A 746 -13.11 0.27 18.63
N ARG A 747 -12.57 -0.22 17.51
CA ARG A 747 -11.68 -1.40 17.49
C ARG A 747 -10.28 -1.10 18.00
N LYS A 748 -9.79 0.13 17.83
CA LYS A 748 -8.51 0.57 18.40
C LYS A 748 -8.47 0.45 19.92
N ASN A 749 -9.61 0.58 20.57
CA ASN A 749 -9.77 0.48 22.02
C ASN A 749 -10.03 -0.96 22.50
N ASP A 750 -10.08 -1.96 21.61
CA ASP A 750 -10.20 -3.35 22.01
C ASP A 750 -8.95 -3.79 22.80
N SER A 751 -9.16 -4.46 23.93
CA SER A 751 -8.10 -4.98 24.80
C SER A 751 -7.07 -5.85 24.05
N ILE A 752 -7.50 -6.62 23.05
CA ILE A 752 -6.59 -7.46 22.25
C ILE A 752 -5.69 -6.61 21.34
N ILE A 753 -6.16 -5.43 20.92
CA ILE A 753 -5.39 -4.51 20.08
C ILE A 753 -4.39 -3.74 20.93
N THR A 754 -4.84 -3.20 22.06
CA THR A 754 -3.99 -2.38 22.96
C THR A 754 -2.89 -3.21 23.64
N SER A 755 -3.16 -4.48 23.97
CA SER A 755 -2.15 -5.41 24.51
C SER A 755 -1.12 -5.87 23.48
N ASN A 756 -1.52 -5.92 22.20
CA ASN A 756 -0.72 -6.44 21.08
C ASN A 756 -0.16 -5.35 20.15
N LEU A 757 -0.17 -4.11 20.63
CA LEU A 757 0.36 -2.99 19.89
C LEU A 757 1.89 -3.12 19.83
N SER A 758 2.40 -3.17 18.61
CA SER A 758 3.82 -3.10 18.31
C SER A 758 4.07 -1.86 17.46
N TYR A 759 5.32 -1.43 17.43
CA TYR A 759 5.72 -0.19 16.82
C TYR A 759 6.88 -0.46 15.88
N VAL A 760 6.79 0.12 14.69
CA VAL A 760 7.74 -0.10 13.60
C VAL A 760 8.13 1.22 12.95
N LYS A 761 9.43 1.51 12.94
CA LYS A 761 10.02 2.57 12.12
C LYS A 761 10.65 1.92 10.88
N GLU A 762 9.98 2.07 9.74
CA GLU A 762 10.52 1.71 8.43
C GLU A 762 11.49 2.80 7.99
N LEU A 763 12.75 2.44 7.71
CA LEU A 763 13.72 3.38 7.15
C LEU A 763 13.39 3.59 5.67
N GLN A 764 13.24 4.86 5.28
CA GLN A 764 12.99 5.25 3.91
C GLN A 764 14.31 5.76 3.32
N SER A 765 15.26 4.85 3.08
CA SER A 765 16.62 5.19 2.64
C SER A 765 16.86 5.07 1.13
N GLN A 766 16.05 4.26 0.44
CA GLN A 766 16.25 3.92 -0.96
C GLN A 766 15.05 4.22 -1.86
N ASN A 767 13.94 4.72 -1.32
CA ASN A 767 12.77 5.02 -2.13
C ASN A 767 12.61 6.52 -2.27
N LEU A 768 12.42 6.97 -3.51
CA LEU A 768 11.95 8.32 -3.76
C LEU A 768 10.64 8.53 -3.00
N HIS A 769 10.56 9.66 -2.30
CA HIS A 769 9.36 10.06 -1.57
C HIS A 769 8.37 10.78 -2.48
N ILE A 770 8.20 10.25 -3.71
CA ILE A 770 7.34 10.81 -4.74
C ILE A 770 6.81 9.67 -5.63
N ARG A 771 5.52 9.72 -5.96
CA ARG A 771 4.84 8.85 -6.94
C ARG A 771 4.49 9.57 -8.23
N GLY A 772 4.32 10.89 -8.20
CA GLY A 772 3.96 11.67 -9.36
C GLY A 772 4.69 13.00 -9.43
N LYS A 773 4.93 13.48 -10.63
CA LYS A 773 5.59 14.76 -10.91
C LYS A 773 4.69 15.60 -11.79
N ILE A 774 4.94 16.89 -11.84
CA ILE A 774 4.27 17.74 -12.83
C ILE A 774 4.58 17.25 -14.25
N VAL A 775 3.57 17.33 -15.11
CA VAL A 775 3.77 17.19 -16.56
C VAL A 775 4.57 18.40 -17.03
N THR A 776 5.81 18.19 -17.49
CA THR A 776 6.67 19.30 -17.98
C THR A 776 6.42 19.63 -19.44
N VAL A 777 5.94 18.65 -20.22
CA VAL A 777 5.52 18.83 -21.61
C VAL A 777 4.17 18.14 -21.78
N PRO A 778 3.09 18.91 -22.00
CA PRO A 778 1.76 18.36 -22.17
C PRO A 778 1.69 17.53 -23.45
N ASN A 779 0.94 16.43 -23.39
CA ASN A 779 0.71 15.57 -24.55
C ASN A 779 -0.03 16.35 -25.66
N LYS A 780 0.34 16.15 -26.93
CA LYS A 780 -0.33 16.79 -28.08
C LYS A 780 -1.80 16.35 -28.24
N ASP A 781 -2.20 15.23 -27.67
CA ASP A 781 -3.56 14.71 -27.73
C ASP A 781 -4.42 15.18 -26.54
N ILE A 782 -4.08 16.33 -25.94
CA ILE A 782 -4.90 16.96 -24.90
C ILE A 782 -6.19 17.53 -25.50
N ASP A 783 -7.31 17.38 -24.77
CA ASP A 783 -8.65 17.79 -25.21
C ASP A 783 -9.24 18.92 -24.33
N GLY A 784 -8.45 19.48 -23.42
CA GLY A 784 -8.88 20.50 -22.47
C GLY A 784 -9.77 19.97 -21.33
N LYS A 785 -9.92 18.65 -21.18
CA LYS A 785 -10.72 18.05 -20.10
C LYS A 785 -10.18 18.37 -18.70
N PHE A 786 -8.86 18.48 -18.56
CA PHE A 786 -8.19 18.58 -17.27
C PHE A 786 -7.80 20.02 -16.89
N TYR A 787 -7.78 20.95 -17.84
CA TYR A 787 -7.42 22.35 -17.65
C TYR A 787 -7.81 23.20 -18.86
N ASN A 788 -7.95 24.52 -18.67
CA ASN A 788 -8.30 25.44 -19.75
C ASN A 788 -7.10 26.19 -20.36
N ASP A 789 -7.38 26.98 -21.40
CA ASP A 789 -6.38 27.79 -22.12
C ASP A 789 -5.65 28.82 -21.23
N ASN A 790 -6.31 29.37 -20.21
CA ASN A 790 -5.66 30.29 -19.29
C ASN A 790 -4.63 29.57 -18.42
N PHE A 791 -4.94 28.35 -17.97
CA PHE A 791 -3.99 27.51 -17.25
C PHE A 791 -2.81 27.12 -18.15
N THR A 792 -3.05 26.66 -19.38
CA THR A 792 -1.95 26.26 -20.27
C THR A 792 -1.05 27.42 -20.66
N LYS A 793 -1.62 28.61 -20.94
CA LYS A 793 -0.81 29.82 -21.18
C LYS A 793 0.02 30.19 -19.97
N LEU A 794 -0.55 30.13 -18.76
CA LEU A 794 0.15 30.49 -17.54
C LEU A 794 1.27 29.50 -17.20
N VAL A 795 0.99 28.20 -17.29
CA VAL A 795 1.90 27.14 -16.84
C VAL A 795 2.89 26.72 -17.93
N PHE A 796 2.39 26.53 -19.16
CA PHE A 796 3.19 26.05 -20.30
C PHE A 796 3.58 27.16 -21.28
N GLY A 797 3.12 28.40 -21.11
CA GLY A 797 3.41 29.47 -22.05
C GLY A 797 2.75 29.30 -23.41
N SER A 798 1.75 28.41 -23.55
CA SER A 798 1.11 28.07 -24.82
C SER A 798 -0.35 27.68 -24.61
N THR A 799 -1.20 27.96 -25.59
CA THR A 799 -2.61 27.54 -25.65
C THR A 799 -2.73 26.02 -25.83
N ILE A 800 -3.91 25.47 -25.56
CA ILE A 800 -4.22 24.07 -25.91
C ILE A 800 -4.06 23.86 -27.43
N SER A 801 -4.48 24.83 -28.25
CA SER A 801 -4.35 24.72 -29.71
C SER A 801 -2.90 24.65 -30.18
N GLU A 802 -1.97 25.40 -29.58
CA GLU A 802 -0.55 25.35 -29.94
C GLU A 802 0.09 24.04 -29.49
N ILE A 803 -0.31 23.51 -28.33
CA ILE A 803 0.13 22.19 -27.85
C ILE A 803 -0.34 21.09 -28.79
N THR A 804 -1.62 21.08 -29.17
CA THR A 804 -2.17 20.04 -30.06
C THR A 804 -1.62 20.11 -31.48
N GLN A 805 -1.22 21.29 -31.94
CA GLN A 805 -0.52 21.50 -33.21
C GLN A 805 0.98 21.16 -33.14
N GLY A 806 1.53 20.91 -31.96
CA GLY A 806 2.97 20.66 -31.77
C GLY A 806 3.84 21.90 -32.00
N THR A 807 3.29 23.10 -31.84
CA THR A 807 3.99 24.39 -32.00
C THR A 807 4.33 25.06 -30.67
N ALA A 808 3.87 24.48 -29.55
CA ALA A 808 4.08 24.99 -28.20
C ALA A 808 5.57 25.00 -27.79
N LYS A 809 5.96 26.04 -27.04
CA LYS A 809 7.31 26.20 -26.49
C LYS A 809 7.27 26.19 -24.97
N THR A 810 7.21 25.00 -24.38
CA THR A 810 6.83 24.83 -22.97
C THR A 810 8.00 24.89 -21.99
N GLY A 811 9.22 24.53 -22.42
CA GLY A 811 10.39 24.42 -21.54
C GLY A 811 10.73 25.70 -20.77
N GLN A 812 10.72 26.87 -21.43
CA GLN A 812 11.08 28.13 -20.79
C GLN A 812 10.02 28.56 -19.76
N ALA A 813 8.74 28.52 -20.11
CA ALA A 813 7.66 28.84 -19.18
C ALA A 813 7.67 27.91 -17.94
N MET A 814 7.97 26.63 -18.16
CA MET A 814 8.00 25.62 -17.12
C MET A 814 9.17 25.77 -16.16
N PHE A 815 10.39 26.04 -16.64
CA PHE A 815 11.60 25.98 -15.79
C PHE A 815 12.25 27.34 -15.49
N ALA A 816 11.87 28.41 -16.20
CA ALA A 816 12.43 29.74 -16.04
C ALA A 816 11.41 30.83 -16.46
N GLY A 817 10.15 30.67 -16.05
CA GLY A 817 9.06 31.55 -16.47
C GLY A 817 7.81 31.49 -15.60
N SER A 818 6.68 31.92 -16.15
CA SER A 818 5.42 32.06 -15.41
C SER A 818 4.92 30.77 -14.77
N GLY A 819 5.19 29.61 -15.37
CA GLY A 819 4.82 28.32 -14.82
C GLY A 819 5.60 27.97 -13.56
N LEU A 820 6.91 28.23 -13.53
CA LEU A 820 7.72 28.05 -12.32
C LEU A 820 7.26 28.99 -11.20
N VAL A 821 7.03 30.27 -11.53
CA VAL A 821 6.54 31.28 -10.59
C VAL A 821 5.19 30.84 -10.00
N PHE A 822 4.23 30.45 -10.85
CA PHE A 822 2.91 29.94 -10.44
C PHE A 822 3.00 28.81 -9.41
N ARG A 823 3.85 27.81 -9.66
CA ARG A 823 4.01 26.65 -8.78
C ARG A 823 4.71 27.00 -7.48
N SER A 824 5.77 27.81 -7.54
CA SER A 824 6.47 28.27 -6.34
C SER A 824 5.52 29.01 -5.39
N ILE A 825 4.59 29.82 -5.93
CA ILE A 825 3.61 30.55 -5.15
C ILE A 825 2.60 29.59 -4.50
N ILE A 826 2.02 28.65 -5.26
CA ILE A 826 1.05 27.69 -4.73
C ILE A 826 1.69 26.82 -3.63
N GLU A 827 2.85 26.24 -3.90
CA GLU A 827 3.53 25.35 -2.96
C GLU A 827 3.94 26.08 -1.67
N SER A 828 4.34 27.35 -1.79
CA SER A 828 4.74 28.18 -0.65
C SER A 828 3.57 28.75 0.12
N ALA A 829 2.37 28.84 -0.45
CA ALA A 829 1.18 29.35 0.23
C ALA A 829 0.57 28.35 1.24
N ILE A 830 0.85 27.06 1.05
CA ILE A 830 0.22 25.97 1.80
C ILE A 830 1.06 25.62 3.04
N ASN A 831 0.41 25.55 4.20
CA ASN A 831 0.98 24.96 5.40
C ASN A 831 0.86 23.43 5.33
N TRP A 832 1.89 22.80 4.77
CA TRP A 832 1.92 21.36 4.56
C TRP A 832 1.91 20.55 5.86
N GLU A 833 2.43 21.09 6.96
CA GLU A 833 2.35 20.45 8.29
C GLU A 833 0.88 20.30 8.70
N ARG A 834 0.08 21.37 8.53
CA ARG A 834 -1.35 21.31 8.85
C ARG A 834 -2.11 20.37 7.92
N ILE A 835 -1.83 20.42 6.61
CA ILE A 835 -2.47 19.52 5.63
C ILE A 835 -2.21 18.06 5.99
N ASN A 836 -0.97 17.73 6.36
CA ASN A 836 -0.63 16.38 6.81
C ASN A 836 -1.37 15.98 8.09
N ASN A 837 -1.51 16.88 9.07
CA ASN A 837 -2.27 16.57 10.28
C ASN A 837 -3.76 16.34 9.98
N ILE A 838 -4.36 17.06 9.03
CA ILE A 838 -5.73 16.80 8.56
C ILE A 838 -5.82 15.40 7.94
N PHE A 839 -4.88 15.07 7.04
CA PHE A 839 -4.86 13.80 6.32
C PHE A 839 -4.65 12.59 7.25
N LEU A 840 -3.64 12.65 8.13
CA LEU A 840 -3.30 11.56 9.04
C LEU A 840 -4.24 11.51 10.26
N GLY A 841 -4.74 12.67 10.69
CA GLY A 841 -5.48 12.83 11.94
C GLY A 841 -4.62 12.60 13.18
N VAL A 842 -3.30 12.74 13.06
CA VAL A 842 -2.33 12.66 14.17
C VAL A 842 -1.19 13.65 13.93
N ASP A 843 -0.68 14.27 15.00
CA ASP A 843 0.45 15.22 14.94
C ASP A 843 1.83 14.52 14.95
N GLN A 844 1.91 13.29 14.41
CA GLN A 844 3.08 12.42 14.59
C GLN A 844 4.06 12.41 13.40
N ALA A 845 3.72 13.06 12.29
CA ALA A 845 4.57 13.08 11.10
C ALA A 845 4.86 14.52 10.66
N GLN A 846 6.08 14.77 10.19
CA GLN A 846 6.43 16.05 9.55
C GLN A 846 6.03 15.98 8.08
N ALA A 847 5.67 17.13 7.49
CA ALA A 847 5.60 17.24 6.05
C ALA A 847 6.95 17.00 5.38
N TRP A 848 6.91 16.07 4.43
CA TRP A 848 8.04 15.69 3.60
C TRP A 848 7.67 15.97 2.15
N ARG A 849 8.09 17.15 1.69
CA ARG A 849 7.82 17.66 0.35
C ARG A 849 8.91 17.28 -0.62
N SER A 850 10.14 17.17 -0.13
CA SER A 850 11.25 16.68 -0.93
C SER A 850 10.88 15.31 -1.48
N GLY A 851 11.08 15.09 -2.77
CA GLY A 851 10.94 13.76 -3.34
C GLY A 851 12.12 12.83 -2.96
N LEU A 852 13.09 13.30 -2.19
CA LEU A 852 14.25 12.54 -1.73
C LEU A 852 13.90 11.63 -0.54
N ALA A 853 14.68 10.56 -0.36
CA ALA A 853 14.50 9.59 0.70
C ALA A 853 14.98 10.19 2.04
N PRO A 854 14.12 10.33 3.08
CA PRO A 854 14.51 11.02 4.32
C PRO A 854 15.66 10.32 5.04
N ASP A 855 15.67 9.00 5.10
CA ASP A 855 16.72 8.23 5.78
C ASP A 855 17.89 7.86 4.85
N GLY A 856 17.88 8.35 3.61
CA GLY A 856 18.96 8.12 2.65
C GLY A 856 20.20 8.93 3.03
N PHE A 857 21.39 8.36 2.77
CA PHE A 857 22.63 9.11 2.89
C PHE A 857 22.69 10.22 1.86
N ILE A 858 23.32 11.34 2.22
CA ILE A 858 23.55 12.42 1.26
C ILE A 858 24.72 12.04 0.33
N GLY A 859 25.78 11.48 0.89
CA GLY A 859 26.90 10.89 0.16
C GLY A 859 27.86 11.92 -0.44
N GLY A 860 27.89 13.14 0.09
CA GLY A 860 28.85 14.17 -0.28
C GLY A 860 30.28 13.82 0.13
N SER A 861 31.22 14.65 -0.32
CA SER A 861 32.66 14.56 -0.01
C SER A 861 32.99 14.55 1.49
N ASP A 862 32.10 15.09 2.34
CA ASP A 862 32.20 15.16 3.79
C ASP A 862 31.28 14.16 4.52
N GLN A 863 30.68 13.19 3.82
CA GLN A 863 29.73 12.22 4.39
C GLN A 863 30.27 11.50 5.64
N SER A 864 31.56 11.16 5.66
CA SER A 864 32.19 10.44 6.78
C SER A 864 32.46 11.35 7.99
N THR A 865 32.68 12.64 7.77
CA THR A 865 33.07 13.64 8.79
C THR A 865 31.91 14.52 9.26
N SER A 866 30.83 14.62 8.48
CA SER A 866 29.66 15.44 8.81
C SER A 866 28.90 14.88 10.02
N THR A 867 28.41 15.78 10.87
CA THR A 867 27.47 15.44 11.97
C THR A 867 26.05 15.21 11.44
N LYS A 868 25.76 15.63 10.21
CA LYS A 868 24.48 15.43 9.52
C LYS A 868 24.70 14.59 8.26
N LYS A 869 24.23 13.35 8.30
CA LYS A 869 24.59 12.30 7.33
C LYS A 869 23.44 11.91 6.42
N THR A 870 22.21 12.18 6.84
CA THR A 870 20.99 11.82 6.13
C THR A 870 20.24 13.06 5.66
N VAL A 871 19.37 12.89 4.67
CA VAL A 871 18.52 13.99 4.17
C VAL A 871 17.62 14.55 5.28
N LYS A 872 17.12 13.68 6.17
CA LYS A 872 16.30 14.04 7.33
C LYS A 872 17.01 14.95 8.32
N ASP A 873 18.32 14.84 8.49
CA ASP A 873 19.09 15.75 9.36
C ASP A 873 19.03 17.22 8.88
N TYR A 874 18.59 17.43 7.63
CA TYR A 874 18.35 18.71 7.00
C TYR A 874 16.87 18.92 6.60
N SER A 875 15.94 18.31 7.34
CA SER A 875 14.50 18.33 6.99
C SER A 875 13.95 19.74 6.76
N ASP A 876 14.40 20.75 7.52
CA ASP A 876 13.97 22.14 7.36
C ASP A 876 14.44 22.78 6.04
N ILE A 877 15.65 22.45 5.59
CA ILE A 877 16.22 22.99 4.34
C ILE A 877 15.60 22.26 3.15
N VAL A 878 15.70 20.93 3.12
CA VAL A 878 15.28 20.15 1.95
C VAL A 878 13.78 20.25 1.69
N ASN A 879 12.97 20.44 2.74
CA ASN A 879 11.54 20.65 2.64
C ASN A 879 11.14 22.12 2.71
N GLY A 880 12.08 23.07 2.73
CA GLY A 880 11.79 24.51 2.73
C GLY A 880 11.23 24.97 1.38
N THR A 881 10.40 26.02 1.39
CA THR A 881 9.88 26.68 0.17
C THR A 881 10.31 28.12 0.07
N PHE A 882 10.17 28.66 -1.13
CA PHE A 882 10.27 30.08 -1.38
C PHE A 882 9.28 30.56 -2.45
N VAL A 883 8.79 31.77 -2.25
CA VAL A 883 7.91 32.47 -3.18
C VAL A 883 8.77 33.20 -4.21
N LEU A 884 8.57 32.91 -5.49
CA LEU A 884 9.14 33.70 -6.57
C LEU A 884 8.19 34.82 -6.99
N ASN A 885 8.74 35.97 -7.36
CA ASN A 885 8.00 37.02 -8.06
C ASN A 885 8.08 36.82 -9.58
N THR A 886 7.47 37.74 -10.35
CA THR A 886 7.45 37.64 -11.82
C THR A 886 8.79 37.90 -12.52
N ASN A 887 9.82 38.29 -11.76
CA ASN A 887 11.21 38.47 -12.21
C ASN A 887 12.09 37.28 -11.77
N GLY A 888 11.49 36.26 -11.16
CA GLY A 888 12.24 35.09 -10.69
C GLY A 888 13.06 35.33 -9.43
N GLU A 889 12.82 36.42 -8.69
CA GLU A 889 13.49 36.71 -7.42
C GLU A 889 12.74 36.06 -6.24
N ILE A 890 13.48 35.56 -5.26
CA ILE A 890 12.93 35.07 -3.99
C ILE A 890 12.44 36.27 -3.16
N VAL A 891 11.13 36.32 -2.88
CA VAL A 891 10.51 37.39 -2.06
C VAL A 891 10.06 36.93 -0.68
N ALA A 892 9.99 35.63 -0.44
CA ALA A 892 9.76 35.03 0.88
C ALA A 892 10.27 33.59 0.93
N THR A 893 10.60 33.11 2.11
CA THR A 893 11.09 31.76 2.38
C THR A 893 10.43 31.22 3.64
N SER A 894 10.02 29.95 3.62
CA SER A 894 9.42 29.28 4.76
C SER A 894 9.98 27.89 4.95
N VAL A 895 10.16 27.51 6.22
CA VAL A 895 10.58 26.16 6.60
C VAL A 895 9.46 25.41 7.34
N PRO A 896 9.48 24.06 7.34
CA PRO A 896 8.54 23.23 8.11
C PRO A 896 8.37 23.65 9.57
N SER A 897 9.46 23.94 10.30
CA SER A 897 9.42 24.31 11.72
C SER A 897 8.61 25.59 12.01
N GLU A 898 8.68 26.60 11.14
CA GLU A 898 7.89 27.83 11.24
C GLU A 898 6.41 27.57 10.98
N ASN A 899 6.10 26.80 9.93
CA ASN A 899 4.74 26.43 9.58
C ASN A 899 4.07 25.56 10.66
N LYS A 900 4.83 24.66 11.30
CA LYS A 900 4.36 23.89 12.46
C LYS A 900 3.99 24.80 13.64
N THR A 901 4.82 25.80 13.92
CA THR A 901 4.55 26.81 14.96
C THR A 901 3.27 27.57 14.63
N LYS A 902 3.11 28.04 13.38
CA LYS A 902 1.88 28.72 12.92
C LYS A 902 0.63 27.84 13.04
N ALA A 903 0.72 26.57 12.67
CA ALA A 903 -0.39 25.62 12.76
C ALA A 903 -0.87 25.42 14.21
N THR A 904 0.05 25.47 15.18
CA THR A 904 -0.24 25.26 16.60
C THR A 904 -0.94 26.46 17.24
N VAL A 905 -0.63 27.69 16.80
CA VAL A 905 -1.18 28.92 17.36
C VAL A 905 -2.46 29.42 16.67
N ALA A 906 -2.81 28.86 15.51
CA ALA A 906 -3.95 29.32 14.73
C ALA A 906 -5.29 28.91 15.38
N VAL A 907 -6.12 29.91 15.70
CA VAL A 907 -7.41 29.74 16.40
C VAL A 907 -8.53 29.26 15.46
N SER A 908 -8.37 29.37 14.13
CA SER A 908 -9.35 28.93 13.12
C SER A 908 -8.76 27.96 12.10
N GLY A 909 -9.59 27.01 11.65
CA GLY A 909 -9.19 25.96 10.71
C GLY A 909 -8.64 26.50 9.38
N ASP A 910 -9.22 27.57 8.85
CA ASP A 910 -8.79 28.16 7.57
C ASP A 910 -7.44 28.89 7.66
N ILE A 911 -7.14 29.56 8.78
CA ILE A 911 -5.83 30.22 8.98
C ILE A 911 -4.73 29.17 9.17
N SER A 912 -5.05 28.05 9.83
CA SER A 912 -4.06 27.00 10.11
C SER A 912 -3.46 26.37 8.85
N VAL A 913 -4.21 26.36 7.73
CA VAL A 913 -3.73 25.79 6.45
C VAL A 913 -2.89 26.77 5.63
N GLN A 914 -2.84 28.05 6.01
CA GLN A 914 -2.00 29.07 5.37
C GLN A 914 -0.58 28.99 5.90
N SER A 915 0.41 28.97 5.01
CA SER A 915 1.82 29.05 5.40
C SER A 915 2.17 30.41 6.02
N VAL A 916 3.34 30.52 6.65
CA VAL A 916 3.86 31.83 7.12
C VAL A 916 4.01 32.86 5.99
N ASP A 917 4.23 32.40 4.75
CA ASP A 917 4.42 33.25 3.56
C ASP A 917 3.13 33.55 2.78
N TYR A 918 1.97 33.10 3.27
CA TYR A 918 0.71 33.15 2.52
C TYR A 918 0.36 34.55 1.97
N GLU A 919 0.57 35.62 2.76
CA GLU A 919 0.27 37.00 2.30
C GLU A 919 1.20 37.44 1.17
N GLN A 920 2.48 37.07 1.23
CA GLN A 920 3.43 37.35 0.14
C GLN A 920 3.10 36.51 -1.09
N ALA A 921 2.73 35.24 -0.91
CA ALA A 921 2.27 34.37 -1.98
C ALA A 921 1.00 34.93 -2.66
N LYS A 922 0.04 35.43 -1.88
CA LYS A 922 -1.18 36.08 -2.37
C LYS A 922 -0.88 37.30 -3.24
N LYS A 923 0.01 38.18 -2.76
CA LYS A 923 0.48 39.34 -3.52
C LYS A 923 1.15 38.91 -4.84
N SER A 924 2.09 37.97 -4.78
CA SER A 924 2.80 37.47 -5.97
C SER A 924 1.86 36.77 -6.96
N MET A 925 0.84 36.04 -6.50
CA MET A 925 -0.16 35.40 -7.38
C MET A 925 -0.94 36.45 -8.16
N LYS A 926 -1.40 37.50 -7.48
CA LYS A 926 -2.11 38.60 -8.13
C LYS A 926 -1.24 39.26 -9.21
N GLU A 927 0.01 39.61 -8.87
CA GLU A 927 0.95 40.21 -9.81
C GLU A 927 1.22 39.31 -11.03
N LEU A 928 1.35 38.00 -10.81
CA LEU A 928 1.53 37.01 -11.88
C LEU A 928 0.33 36.97 -12.83
N LEU A 929 -0.89 36.88 -12.29
CA LEU A 929 -2.12 36.82 -13.08
C LEU A 929 -2.39 38.14 -13.83
N ASP A 930 -2.06 39.28 -13.20
CA ASP A 930 -2.12 40.59 -13.83
C ASP A 930 -1.12 40.69 -15.01
N LYS A 931 0.13 40.25 -14.81
CA LYS A 931 1.16 40.19 -15.87
C LYS A 931 0.79 39.22 -17.00
N ALA A 932 0.09 38.14 -16.68
CA ALA A 932 -0.42 37.18 -17.66
C ALA A 932 -1.64 37.70 -18.45
N GLY A 933 -2.17 38.90 -18.12
CA GLY A 933 -3.31 39.51 -18.81
C GLY A 933 -4.64 38.81 -18.54
N ILE A 934 -4.76 38.08 -17.43
CA ILE A 934 -5.98 37.36 -17.06
C ILE A 934 -6.92 38.33 -16.35
N ALA A 935 -7.95 38.78 -17.06
CA ALA A 935 -8.88 39.79 -16.57
C ALA A 935 -9.76 39.28 -15.41
N ASN A 936 -10.27 40.20 -14.58
CA ASN A 936 -11.25 39.85 -13.55
C ASN A 936 -12.47 39.17 -14.18
N GLY A 937 -12.86 38.01 -13.62
CA GLY A 937 -13.93 37.16 -14.16
C GLY A 937 -13.46 36.07 -15.13
N GLN A 938 -12.26 36.16 -15.70
CA GLN A 938 -11.65 35.04 -16.42
C GLN A 938 -11.06 34.05 -15.41
N LYS A 939 -11.33 32.75 -15.60
CA LYS A 939 -10.85 31.71 -14.70
C LYS A 939 -9.62 31.00 -15.24
N VAL A 940 -8.70 30.66 -14.35
CA VAL A 940 -7.64 29.65 -14.55
C VAL A 940 -8.17 28.36 -13.95
N THR A 941 -8.51 27.37 -14.78
CA THR A 941 -9.14 26.13 -14.31
C THR A 941 -8.21 24.94 -14.51
N TRP A 942 -8.16 24.05 -13.52
CA TRP A 942 -7.52 22.74 -13.63
C TRP A 942 -8.10 21.74 -12.63
N LYS A 943 -7.88 20.46 -12.92
CA LYS A 943 -8.32 19.33 -12.09
C LYS A 943 -7.15 18.62 -11.44
N MET A 944 -7.33 18.29 -10.17
CA MET A 944 -6.47 17.39 -9.40
C MET A 944 -7.13 16.02 -9.36
N TYR A 945 -6.38 14.98 -9.70
CA TYR A 945 -6.87 13.61 -9.62
C TYR A 945 -6.25 12.87 -8.43
N HIS A 946 -7.01 11.96 -7.84
CA HIS A 946 -6.47 10.98 -6.92
C HIS A 946 -5.62 9.94 -7.67
N ASN A 947 -4.50 9.50 -7.09
CA ASN A 947 -3.58 8.55 -7.70
C ASN A 947 -4.08 7.08 -7.72
N THR A 948 -5.35 6.85 -7.37
CA THR A 948 -6.06 5.59 -7.56
C THR A 948 -7.49 5.85 -8.02
N THR A 949 -8.13 4.84 -8.62
CA THR A 949 -9.56 4.86 -8.97
C THR A 949 -10.48 4.50 -7.79
N SER A 950 -9.92 4.02 -6.68
CA SER A 950 -10.66 3.69 -5.46
C SER A 950 -11.19 4.93 -4.72
N ALA A 951 -12.24 4.75 -3.92
CA ALA A 951 -12.75 5.79 -3.03
C ALA A 951 -11.65 6.28 -2.06
N VAL A 952 -11.65 7.58 -1.78
CA VAL A 952 -10.73 8.20 -0.80
C VAL A 952 -11.34 8.21 0.59
N SER A 953 -10.49 8.27 1.63
CA SER A 953 -10.97 8.48 2.99
C SER A 953 -11.52 9.90 3.16
N GLU A 954 -12.46 10.09 4.10
CA GLU A 954 -13.01 11.39 4.44
C GLU A 954 -11.91 12.40 4.81
N LYS A 955 -10.89 11.98 5.57
CA LYS A 955 -9.74 12.82 5.93
C LYS A 955 -8.96 13.31 4.71
N LEU A 956 -8.79 12.45 3.71
CA LEU A 956 -8.11 12.83 2.46
C LEU A 956 -8.96 13.82 1.66
N GLN A 957 -10.29 13.61 1.59
CA GLN A 957 -11.21 14.56 0.97
C GLN A 957 -11.13 15.94 1.65
N LEU A 958 -11.18 15.98 3.00
CA LEU A 958 -11.05 17.21 3.78
C LEU A 958 -9.72 17.94 3.52
N ALA A 959 -8.62 17.20 3.38
CA ALA A 959 -7.33 17.78 3.06
C ALA A 959 -7.33 18.43 1.66
N TYR A 960 -7.91 17.76 0.65
CA TYR A 960 -8.06 18.34 -0.69
C TYR A 960 -8.98 19.58 -0.70
N ASP A 961 -10.11 19.52 0.00
CA ASP A 961 -11.05 20.64 0.09
C ASP A 961 -10.40 21.87 0.74
N ALA A 962 -9.60 21.66 1.79
CA ALA A 962 -8.83 22.72 2.44
C ALA A 962 -7.83 23.38 1.49
N ILE A 963 -7.13 22.58 0.67
CA ILE A 963 -6.17 23.12 -0.31
C ILE A 963 -6.90 23.86 -1.44
N ILE A 964 -8.00 23.31 -1.96
CA ILE A 964 -8.81 23.98 -3.00
C ILE A 964 -9.27 25.35 -2.50
N LYS A 965 -9.80 25.40 -1.28
CA LYS A 965 -10.26 26.64 -0.65
C LYS A 965 -9.11 27.64 -0.47
N LEU A 966 -7.93 27.18 -0.02
CA LEU A 966 -6.75 28.02 0.11
C LEU A 966 -6.29 28.57 -1.24
N ILE A 967 -6.18 27.75 -2.28
CA ILE A 967 -5.77 28.19 -3.61
C ILE A 967 -6.74 29.23 -4.16
N LYS A 968 -8.04 28.99 -4.06
CA LYS A 968 -9.09 29.95 -4.47
C LYS A 968 -9.06 31.26 -3.69
N SER A 969 -8.45 31.28 -2.50
CA SER A 969 -8.31 32.48 -1.68
C SER A 969 -7.07 33.33 -2.01
N LEU A 970 -6.11 32.78 -2.78
CA LEU A 970 -4.96 33.54 -3.28
C LEU A 970 -5.41 34.60 -4.28
N ASP A 971 -6.32 34.24 -5.19
CA ASP A 971 -6.92 35.16 -6.16
C ASP A 971 -8.22 34.56 -6.69
N ASP A 972 -9.25 35.40 -6.89
CA ASP A 972 -10.58 34.94 -7.29
C ASP A 972 -10.61 34.37 -8.72
N ARG A 973 -9.59 34.64 -9.55
CA ARG A 973 -9.43 34.08 -10.89
C ARG A 973 -9.03 32.60 -10.88
N LEU A 974 -8.57 32.06 -9.76
CA LEU A 974 -8.19 30.64 -9.66
C LEU A 974 -9.41 29.76 -9.40
N ASP A 975 -9.57 28.67 -10.18
CA ASP A 975 -10.67 27.73 -10.01
C ASP A 975 -10.21 26.27 -10.18
N VAL A 976 -9.63 25.74 -9.10
CA VAL A 976 -9.20 24.35 -8.99
C VAL A 976 -10.32 23.44 -8.45
N SER A 977 -10.31 22.19 -8.89
CA SER A 977 -11.20 21.12 -8.41
C SER A 977 -10.44 19.81 -8.17
N PHE A 978 -11.02 18.93 -7.35
CA PHE A 978 -10.54 17.57 -7.11
C PHE A 978 -11.56 16.56 -7.61
N GLU A 979 -11.09 15.51 -8.29
CA GLU A 979 -11.93 14.45 -8.85
C GLU A 979 -11.29 13.07 -8.59
N ILE A 980 -12.13 12.10 -8.21
CA ILE A 980 -11.75 10.69 -8.22
C ILE A 980 -12.22 10.12 -9.55
N SER A 981 -11.29 9.60 -10.35
CA SER A 981 -11.66 9.04 -11.64
C SER A 981 -12.53 7.81 -11.46
N SER A 982 -13.78 7.88 -11.94
CA SER A 982 -14.67 6.72 -12.04
C SER A 982 -14.34 5.84 -13.25
N GLN A 983 -13.47 6.32 -14.16
CA GLN A 983 -13.13 5.67 -15.42
C GLN A 983 -11.63 5.38 -15.49
N PRO A 984 -11.18 4.12 -15.43
CA PRO A 984 -9.75 3.78 -15.52
C PRO A 984 -9.03 4.43 -16.71
N ALA A 985 -9.70 4.58 -17.86
CA ALA A 985 -9.14 5.25 -19.03
C ALA A 985 -8.75 6.72 -18.77
N ASP A 986 -9.53 7.47 -18.00
CA ASP A 986 -9.21 8.86 -17.65
C ASP A 986 -8.05 8.93 -16.66
N PHE A 987 -8.01 8.00 -15.71
CA PHE A 987 -6.90 7.84 -14.79
C PHE A 987 -5.58 7.58 -15.55
N TYR A 988 -5.56 6.64 -16.49
CA TYR A 988 -4.39 6.38 -17.33
C TYR A 988 -4.02 7.60 -18.19
N LYS A 989 -4.99 8.23 -18.86
CA LYS A 989 -4.73 9.46 -19.63
C LYS A 989 -4.09 10.55 -18.78
N TYR A 990 -4.60 10.75 -17.56
CA TYR A 990 -4.08 11.77 -16.64
C TYR A 990 -2.64 11.44 -16.19
N PHE A 991 -2.44 10.27 -15.58
CA PHE A 991 -1.17 9.94 -14.91
C PHE A 991 -0.12 9.27 -15.78
N THR A 992 -0.47 8.56 -16.86
CA THR A 992 0.50 7.82 -17.67
C THR A 992 0.74 8.44 -19.05
N GLU A 993 -0.23 9.14 -19.60
CA GLU A 993 -0.11 9.76 -20.94
C GLU A 993 0.31 11.24 -20.89
N GLY A 994 0.46 11.84 -19.70
CA GLY A 994 0.84 13.25 -19.57
C GLY A 994 -0.22 14.23 -20.08
N LYS A 995 -1.50 13.83 -20.06
CA LYS A 995 -2.63 14.74 -20.41
C LYS A 995 -3.12 15.56 -19.23
N GLY A 996 -2.80 15.13 -18.00
CA GLY A 996 -3.13 15.84 -16.77
C GLY A 996 -2.10 16.91 -16.38
N THR A 997 -2.22 17.43 -15.16
CA THR A 997 -1.18 18.28 -14.58
C THR A 997 -0.07 17.47 -13.89
N THR A 998 -0.34 16.19 -13.60
CA THR A 998 0.59 15.29 -12.90
C THR A 998 0.68 13.97 -13.65
N GLN A 999 1.88 13.41 -13.72
CA GLN A 999 2.15 12.07 -14.26
C GLN A 999 2.89 11.21 -13.24
N PHE A 1000 2.75 9.88 -13.33
CA PHE A 1000 3.55 8.97 -12.53
C PHE A 1000 5.02 9.05 -12.93
N ALA A 1001 5.86 9.11 -11.91
CA ALA A 1001 7.27 9.33 -12.09
C ALA A 1001 8.02 8.91 -10.83
N GLY A 1002 9.25 8.46 -11.03
CA GLY A 1002 10.18 8.04 -9.99
C GLY A 1002 10.52 6.57 -10.09
N TRP A 1003 11.78 6.27 -9.79
CA TRP A 1003 12.30 4.94 -9.53
C TRP A 1003 13.00 4.93 -8.16
N GLY A 1004 13.24 3.75 -7.60
CA GLY A 1004 14.01 3.63 -6.35
C GLY A 1004 15.50 3.92 -6.58
N TYR A 1005 16.20 4.32 -5.53
CA TYR A 1005 17.63 4.63 -5.58
C TYR A 1005 18.43 3.43 -6.08
N ASP A 1006 19.34 3.68 -7.00
CA ASP A 1006 20.30 2.73 -7.55
C ASP A 1006 21.44 2.47 -6.56
N TYR A 1007 21.78 3.47 -5.75
CA TYR A 1007 22.73 3.39 -4.63
C TYR A 1007 22.27 4.31 -3.50
N ASN A 1008 22.71 4.04 -2.27
CA ASN A 1008 22.36 4.87 -1.11
C ASN A 1008 23.11 6.22 -1.13
N GLY A 1009 22.57 7.19 -1.88
CA GLY A 1009 23.12 8.54 -2.02
C GLY A 1009 22.13 9.50 -2.67
N LEU A 1010 22.19 10.79 -2.30
CA LEU A 1010 21.28 11.82 -2.80
C LEU A 1010 21.39 12.02 -4.32
N GLY A 1011 22.55 11.73 -4.92
CA GLY A 1011 22.77 11.72 -6.36
C GLY A 1011 21.85 10.74 -7.09
N SER A 1012 21.57 9.56 -6.52
CA SER A 1012 20.60 8.63 -7.09
C SER A 1012 19.17 9.15 -6.96
N GLY A 1013 18.87 9.82 -5.84
CA GLY A 1013 17.60 10.52 -5.67
C GLY A 1013 17.40 11.66 -6.66
N ILE A 1014 18.43 12.48 -6.88
CA ILE A 1014 18.42 13.54 -7.89
C ILE A 1014 18.22 12.93 -9.27
N ASP A 1015 18.95 11.88 -9.60
CA ASP A 1015 18.82 11.21 -10.90
C ASP A 1015 17.39 10.70 -11.09
N GLY A 1016 16.82 9.96 -10.13
CA GLY A 1016 15.43 9.52 -10.22
C GLY A 1016 14.39 10.66 -10.19
N LEU A 1017 14.71 11.84 -9.65
CA LEU A 1017 13.88 13.03 -9.71
C LEU A 1017 13.95 13.75 -11.06
N LEU A 1018 15.13 13.81 -11.67
CA LEU A 1018 15.34 14.52 -12.93
C LEU A 1018 15.11 13.61 -14.14
N TRP A 1019 15.27 12.30 -13.99
CA TRP A 1019 15.22 11.35 -15.07
C TRP A 1019 13.97 10.48 -15.02
N THR A 1020 12.99 10.84 -15.85
CA THR A 1020 11.85 9.97 -16.18
C THR A 1020 11.50 10.19 -17.64
N LYS A 1021 10.80 9.22 -18.23
CA LYS A 1021 10.43 9.21 -19.67
C LYS A 1021 9.90 10.55 -20.19
N ASN A 1022 9.25 11.34 -19.33
CA ASN A 1022 8.53 12.56 -19.71
C ASN A 1022 9.06 13.84 -19.03
N THR A 1023 10.16 13.79 -18.29
CA THR A 1023 10.72 14.98 -17.62
C THR A 1023 11.90 15.51 -18.39
N HIS A 1024 11.71 16.66 -19.03
CA HIS A 1024 12.77 17.38 -19.73
C HIS A 1024 13.70 18.11 -18.74
N SER A 1025 14.08 17.47 -17.65
CA SER A 1025 14.95 18.07 -16.62
C SER A 1025 16.34 18.39 -17.19
N LEU A 1026 16.77 17.66 -18.21
CA LEU A 1026 17.93 18.03 -19.02
C LEU A 1026 17.75 19.36 -19.76
N ALA A 1027 16.53 19.70 -20.20
CA ALA A 1027 16.22 21.02 -20.74
C ALA A 1027 16.21 22.11 -19.64
N ALA A 1028 15.79 21.77 -18.42
CA ALA A 1028 15.95 22.66 -17.28
C ALA A 1028 17.45 22.92 -17.04
N LEU A 1029 18.28 21.89 -16.95
CA LEU A 1029 19.73 22.04 -16.79
C LEU A 1029 20.34 22.85 -17.95
N SER A 1030 19.88 22.62 -19.17
CA SER A 1030 20.25 23.40 -20.35
C SER A 1030 19.97 24.89 -20.15
N LEU A 1031 18.76 25.29 -19.76
CA LEU A 1031 18.42 26.71 -19.53
C LEU A 1031 19.34 27.40 -18.52
N TYR A 1032 19.70 26.71 -17.45
CA TYR A 1032 20.55 27.26 -16.39
C TYR A 1032 22.05 27.20 -16.71
N SER A 1033 22.48 26.48 -17.77
CA SER A 1033 23.89 26.38 -18.13
C SER A 1033 24.41 27.46 -19.09
N ASN A 1034 23.54 28.27 -19.73
CA ASN A 1034 23.95 29.16 -20.83
C ASN A 1034 23.47 30.59 -20.74
N ASP A 1035 22.34 30.81 -20.11
CA ASP A 1035 21.73 32.12 -20.15
C ASP A 1035 22.21 32.94 -18.95
N GLU A 1036 23.37 33.58 -19.06
CA GLU A 1036 23.84 34.51 -18.03
C GLU A 1036 22.85 35.67 -17.78
N THR A 1037 21.85 35.84 -18.65
CA THR A 1037 20.75 36.79 -18.50
C THR A 1037 19.47 36.18 -17.90
N ASN A 1038 19.45 34.87 -17.61
CA ASN A 1038 18.33 34.22 -16.94
C ASN A 1038 18.32 34.62 -15.46
N GLU A 1039 17.41 35.54 -15.13
CA GLU A 1039 17.22 36.10 -13.77
C GLU A 1039 16.97 35.02 -12.71
N PHE A 1040 16.44 33.85 -13.09
CA PHE A 1040 16.20 32.73 -12.17
C PHE A 1040 17.48 32.06 -11.69
N GLN A 1041 18.63 32.19 -12.36
CA GLN A 1041 19.88 31.58 -11.90
C GLN A 1041 20.27 32.01 -10.48
N ASN A 1042 19.95 33.25 -10.10
CA ASN A 1042 20.23 33.79 -8.77
C ASN A 1042 19.38 33.11 -7.68
N SER A 1043 18.18 32.66 -8.02
CA SER A 1043 17.28 31.96 -7.12
C SER A 1043 17.53 30.45 -7.05
N PHE A 1044 18.30 29.89 -8.01
CA PHE A 1044 18.67 28.48 -8.07
C PHE A 1044 20.19 28.27 -8.26
N PRO A 1045 21.02 28.77 -7.33
CA PRO A 1045 22.48 28.76 -7.48
C PRO A 1045 23.08 27.35 -7.54
N GLU A 1046 22.60 26.39 -6.75
CA GLU A 1046 23.16 25.03 -6.74
C GLU A 1046 22.75 24.24 -7.99
N PHE A 1047 21.53 24.45 -8.49
CA PHE A 1047 21.07 23.89 -9.75
C PHE A 1047 21.83 24.49 -10.93
N THR A 1048 22.10 25.80 -10.91
CA THR A 1048 22.96 26.47 -11.89
C THR A 1048 24.38 25.90 -11.90
N LYS A 1049 24.93 25.62 -10.73
CA LYS A 1049 26.24 24.96 -10.58
C LYS A 1049 26.23 23.57 -11.20
N MET A 1050 25.21 22.76 -10.95
CA MET A 1050 25.06 21.43 -11.55
C MET A 1050 24.89 21.50 -13.08
N ALA A 1051 24.08 22.43 -13.57
CA ALA A 1051 23.88 22.70 -14.99
C ALA A 1051 25.20 23.02 -15.72
N LYS A 1052 26.03 23.88 -15.13
CA LYS A 1052 27.35 24.23 -15.67
C LYS A 1052 28.31 23.02 -15.67
N GLU A 1053 28.25 22.18 -14.65
CA GLU A 1053 29.06 20.95 -14.59
C GLU A 1053 28.62 19.92 -15.64
N LEU A 1054 27.31 19.80 -15.91
CA LEU A 1054 26.80 18.95 -17.00
C LEU A 1054 27.28 19.44 -18.37
N LYS A 1055 27.19 20.75 -18.61
CA LYS A 1055 27.71 21.36 -19.84
C LYS A 1055 29.21 21.07 -20.03
N ARG A 1056 30.01 21.17 -18.96
CA ARG A 1056 31.43 20.76 -18.97
C ARG A 1056 31.58 19.28 -19.31
N ALA A 1057 30.80 18.40 -18.69
CA ALA A 1057 30.86 16.96 -18.92
C ALA A 1057 30.53 16.58 -20.38
N VAL A 1058 29.53 17.23 -20.99
CA VAL A 1058 29.21 17.05 -22.42
C VAL A 1058 30.35 17.55 -23.31
N ALA A 1059 30.86 18.77 -23.07
CA ALA A 1059 31.94 19.35 -23.87
C ALA A 1059 33.26 18.54 -23.80
N SER A 1060 33.53 17.94 -22.64
CA SER A 1060 34.70 17.08 -22.41
C SER A 1060 34.49 15.61 -22.82
N LYS A 1061 33.29 15.25 -23.29
CA LYS A 1061 32.87 13.87 -23.63
C LYS A 1061 32.89 12.89 -22.44
N GLU A 1062 32.88 13.41 -21.20
CA GLU A 1062 32.61 12.61 -20.00
C GLU A 1062 31.16 12.12 -20.00
N PHE A 1063 30.23 12.96 -20.50
CA PHE A 1063 28.85 12.57 -20.79
C PHE A 1063 28.73 12.27 -22.30
N LYS A 1064 28.54 11.00 -22.66
CA LYS A 1064 28.47 10.57 -24.06
C LYS A 1064 27.05 10.68 -24.62
N ILE A 1065 26.95 10.92 -25.92
CA ILE A 1065 25.69 11.00 -26.67
C ILE A 1065 25.71 9.98 -27.79
N GLY A 1066 24.63 9.22 -27.94
CA GLY A 1066 24.44 8.31 -29.07
C GLY A 1066 24.42 9.09 -30.38
N THR A 1067 25.33 8.77 -31.28
CA THR A 1067 25.46 9.42 -32.60
C THR A 1067 24.67 8.71 -33.69
N HIS A 1068 24.29 7.45 -33.45
CA HIS A 1068 23.60 6.57 -34.40
C HIS A 1068 22.44 5.84 -33.73
N THR A 1069 21.46 5.40 -34.52
CA THR A 1069 20.38 4.48 -34.13
C THR A 1069 20.61 3.10 -34.71
N LEU A 1070 20.21 2.04 -34.00
CA LEU A 1070 20.17 0.68 -34.54
C LEU A 1070 18.81 0.43 -35.18
N GLU A 1071 18.82 0.05 -36.44
CA GLU A 1071 17.62 -0.20 -37.22
C GLU A 1071 17.19 -1.67 -37.12
N ALA A 1072 15.93 -1.97 -37.49
CA ALA A 1072 15.40 -3.32 -37.46
C ALA A 1072 16.15 -4.31 -38.39
N ASP A 1073 16.87 -3.81 -39.39
CA ASP A 1073 17.74 -4.62 -40.28
C ASP A 1073 19.15 -4.84 -39.71
N GLY A 1074 19.42 -4.38 -38.48
CA GLY A 1074 20.72 -4.49 -37.83
C GLY A 1074 21.74 -3.44 -38.26
N THR A 1075 21.37 -2.48 -39.11
CA THR A 1075 22.27 -1.40 -39.54
C THR A 1075 22.28 -0.22 -38.57
N TYR A 1076 23.43 0.46 -38.47
CA TYR A 1076 23.58 1.68 -37.67
C TYR A 1076 23.41 2.90 -38.57
N LYS A 1077 22.38 3.71 -38.34
CA LYS A 1077 22.14 4.94 -39.10
C LYS A 1077 22.57 6.17 -38.30
N PRO A 1078 23.31 7.12 -38.90
CA PRO A 1078 23.59 8.39 -38.24
C PRO A 1078 22.29 9.09 -37.89
N LYS A 1079 22.24 9.69 -36.71
CA LYS A 1079 21.16 10.62 -36.37
C LYS A 1079 21.18 11.82 -37.31
N ASP A 1080 20.03 12.47 -37.44
CA ASP A 1080 19.94 13.71 -38.20
C ASP A 1080 21.02 14.71 -37.73
N PRO A 1081 21.83 15.29 -38.64
CA PRO A 1081 22.93 16.18 -38.26
C PRO A 1081 22.48 17.42 -37.48
N THR A 1082 21.26 17.93 -37.73
CA THR A 1082 20.70 19.08 -37.00
C THR A 1082 20.34 18.69 -35.59
N LEU A 1083 19.67 17.54 -35.42
CA LEU A 1083 19.38 16.97 -34.11
C LEU A 1083 20.67 16.66 -33.34
N LEU A 1084 21.65 16.02 -33.98
CA LEU A 1084 22.93 15.69 -33.36
C LEU A 1084 23.68 16.94 -32.91
N ALA A 1085 23.70 18.00 -33.72
CA ALA A 1085 24.31 19.27 -33.33
C ALA A 1085 23.61 19.92 -32.12
N LYS A 1086 22.28 19.75 -31.97
CA LYS A 1086 21.55 20.17 -30.77
C LYS A 1086 21.87 19.29 -29.57
N LEU A 1087 21.98 17.98 -29.75
CA LEU A 1087 22.31 17.06 -28.67
C LEU A 1087 23.74 17.29 -28.15
N GLN A 1088 24.71 17.53 -29.03
CA GLN A 1088 26.11 17.79 -28.66
C GLN A 1088 26.33 19.13 -27.96
N ASP A 1089 25.37 20.03 -28.07
CA ASP A 1089 25.39 21.32 -27.42
C ASP A 1089 24.35 21.32 -26.29
N ALA A 1090 24.79 21.04 -25.07
CA ALA A 1090 23.93 21.06 -23.88
C ALA A 1090 23.14 22.37 -23.76
N SER A 1091 23.58 23.45 -24.44
CA SER A 1091 22.85 24.71 -24.44
C SER A 1091 21.54 24.74 -25.21
N LYS A 1092 21.36 23.78 -26.11
CA LYS A 1092 20.23 23.73 -27.05
C LYS A 1092 19.19 22.70 -26.66
N TRP A 1093 19.36 21.96 -25.56
CA TRP A 1093 18.42 20.90 -25.19
C TRP A 1093 17.03 21.42 -24.83
N VAL A 1094 16.90 22.69 -24.46
CA VAL A 1094 15.58 23.32 -24.33
C VAL A 1094 14.82 23.42 -25.66
N GLU A 1095 15.52 23.42 -26.80
CA GLU A 1095 14.85 23.39 -28.09
C GLU A 1095 14.23 22.01 -28.37
N LEU A 1096 14.77 20.95 -27.77
CA LEU A 1096 14.28 19.58 -27.94
C LEU A 1096 12.95 19.35 -27.23
N THR A 1097 12.54 20.24 -26.31
CA THR A 1097 11.20 20.19 -25.71
C THR A 1097 10.11 20.65 -26.67
N ASN A 1098 10.47 21.27 -27.80
CA ASN A 1098 9.55 22.04 -28.63
C ASN A 1098 9.24 21.41 -29.99
N SER A 1099 9.94 20.35 -30.40
CA SER A 1099 9.89 19.91 -31.81
C SER A 1099 9.61 18.43 -32.07
N GLU A 1100 9.63 17.55 -31.07
CA GLU A 1100 9.51 16.11 -31.34
C GLU A 1100 8.53 15.42 -30.38
N ALA A 1101 7.66 14.60 -30.95
CA ALA A 1101 6.76 13.69 -30.21
C ALA A 1101 7.52 12.49 -29.61
N GLU A 1102 8.86 12.52 -29.65
CA GLU A 1102 9.74 11.47 -29.15
C GLU A 1102 10.36 11.88 -27.81
N TYR A 1103 10.48 10.91 -26.92
CA TYR A 1103 10.94 11.10 -25.55
C TYR A 1103 12.41 11.55 -25.54
N PRO A 1104 12.82 12.58 -24.75
CA PRO A 1104 14.19 13.08 -24.77
C PRO A 1104 15.25 12.02 -24.49
N ALA A 1105 14.97 11.06 -23.61
CA ALA A 1105 15.88 9.95 -23.31
C ALA A 1105 16.26 9.15 -24.57
N THR A 1106 15.29 8.86 -25.45
CA THR A 1106 15.57 8.14 -26.70
C THR A 1106 16.38 8.97 -27.68
N LEU A 1107 16.38 10.31 -27.54
CA LEU A 1107 17.26 11.19 -28.32
C LEU A 1107 18.70 11.15 -27.84
N PHE A 1108 18.97 10.86 -26.57
CA PHE A 1108 20.34 10.72 -26.04
C PHE A 1108 20.89 9.31 -26.22
N ASP A 1109 20.02 8.30 -26.15
CA ASP A 1109 20.35 6.88 -26.39
C ASP A 1109 20.84 6.62 -27.81
N GLY A 1110 21.59 5.55 -28.01
CA GLY A 1110 21.95 5.07 -29.34
C GLY A 1110 23.31 4.43 -29.35
N TYR A 1111 24.07 4.67 -30.41
CA TYR A 1111 25.37 4.07 -30.59
C TYR A 1111 26.45 5.09 -30.96
N SER A 1112 27.67 4.83 -30.51
CA SER A 1112 28.86 5.57 -30.88
C SER A 1112 29.91 4.62 -31.44
N GLN A 1113 30.55 5.02 -32.55
CA GLN A 1113 31.61 4.22 -33.14
C GLN A 1113 32.91 4.44 -32.37
N LYS A 1114 33.52 3.34 -31.92
CA LYS A 1114 34.86 3.34 -31.32
C LYS A 1114 35.94 3.52 -32.37
N ALA A 1115 37.16 3.85 -31.92
CA ALA A 1115 38.31 4.03 -32.80
C ALA A 1115 38.68 2.76 -33.60
N ASP A 1116 38.33 1.58 -33.09
CA ASP A 1116 38.53 0.28 -33.75
C ASP A 1116 37.42 -0.09 -34.75
N GLY A 1117 36.44 0.81 -34.97
CA GLY A 1117 35.31 0.61 -35.86
C GLY A 1117 34.12 -0.13 -35.25
N THR A 1118 34.23 -0.63 -34.01
CA THR A 1118 33.13 -1.30 -33.30
C THR A 1118 32.11 -0.29 -32.75
N TRP A 1119 30.89 -0.74 -32.47
CA TRP A 1119 29.82 0.11 -31.94
C TRP A 1119 29.65 -0.07 -30.43
N GLU A 1120 29.55 1.05 -29.72
CA GLU A 1120 29.22 1.12 -28.30
C GLU A 1120 27.78 1.58 -28.13
N LYS A 1121 26.96 0.80 -27.44
CA LYS A 1121 25.65 1.28 -26.98
C LYS A 1121 25.87 2.37 -25.94
N ILE A 1122 25.24 3.52 -26.15
CA ILE A 1122 25.17 4.64 -25.21
C ILE A 1122 23.79 4.57 -24.57
N ASP A 1123 23.78 4.32 -23.25
CA ASP A 1123 22.58 4.35 -22.42
C ASP A 1123 22.57 5.66 -21.64
N SER A 1124 21.65 6.55 -21.98
CA SER A 1124 21.57 7.86 -21.36
C SER A 1124 21.20 7.80 -19.89
N SER A 1125 20.45 6.78 -19.44
CA SER A 1125 20.17 6.58 -18.01
C SER A 1125 21.45 6.24 -17.24
N ALA A 1126 22.34 5.43 -17.84
CA ALA A 1126 23.67 5.16 -17.28
C ALA A 1126 24.52 6.42 -17.19
N GLN A 1127 24.50 7.25 -18.24
CA GLN A 1127 25.27 8.48 -18.29
C GLN A 1127 24.79 9.50 -17.25
N THR A 1128 23.47 9.64 -17.04
CA THR A 1128 22.92 10.56 -16.04
C THR A 1128 23.20 10.08 -14.62
N ALA A 1129 22.98 8.80 -14.33
CA ALA A 1129 23.28 8.23 -13.01
C ALA A 1129 24.76 8.40 -12.64
N THR A 1130 25.66 8.14 -13.60
CA THR A 1130 27.11 8.34 -13.45
C THR A 1130 27.46 9.81 -13.24
N PHE A 1131 26.84 10.71 -13.99
CA PHE A 1131 27.01 12.16 -13.82
C PHE A 1131 26.60 12.61 -12.41
N HIS A 1132 25.41 12.23 -11.94
CA HIS A 1132 24.91 12.62 -10.64
C HIS A 1132 25.72 12.01 -9.48
N LEU A 1133 26.19 10.76 -9.62
CA LEU A 1133 27.10 10.13 -8.66
C LEU A 1133 28.41 10.92 -8.55
N ASN A 1134 29.00 11.28 -9.68
CA ASN A 1134 30.23 12.06 -9.72
C ASN A 1134 30.02 13.48 -9.18
N TYR A 1135 28.88 14.11 -9.48
CA TYR A 1135 28.52 15.41 -8.93
C TYR A 1135 28.38 15.36 -7.42
N GLN A 1136 27.67 14.35 -6.90
CA GLN A 1136 27.51 14.10 -5.46
C GLN A 1136 28.87 14.02 -4.76
N ARG A 1137 29.79 13.19 -5.26
CA ARG A 1137 31.11 12.97 -4.65
C ARG A 1137 32.01 14.21 -4.63
N LYS A 1138 31.78 15.18 -5.52
CA LYS A 1138 32.54 16.43 -5.59
C LYS A 1138 32.02 17.54 -4.66
N ASN A 1139 30.81 17.40 -4.12
CA ASN A 1139 30.15 18.44 -3.34
C ASN A 1139 29.94 18.01 -1.88
N THR A 1140 29.73 18.97 -0.99
CA THR A 1140 29.45 18.69 0.42
C THR A 1140 27.99 18.31 0.64
N ASN A 1141 27.70 17.68 1.77
CA ASN A 1141 26.35 17.32 2.17
C ASN A 1141 25.40 18.52 2.17
N GLU A 1142 25.83 19.67 2.68
CA GLU A 1142 25.01 20.88 2.73
C GLU A 1142 24.67 21.44 1.34
N SER A 1143 25.64 21.50 0.42
CA SER A 1143 25.42 21.96 -0.97
C SER A 1143 24.44 21.03 -1.71
N LEU A 1144 24.57 19.73 -1.51
CA LEU A 1144 23.69 18.72 -2.10
C LEU A 1144 22.25 18.79 -1.58
N VAL A 1145 22.07 19.08 -0.30
CA VAL A 1145 20.73 19.27 0.29
C VAL A 1145 20.08 20.55 -0.24
N LYS A 1146 20.82 21.65 -0.37
CA LYS A 1146 20.31 22.90 -1.00
C LYS A 1146 19.92 22.67 -2.45
N LEU A 1147 20.72 21.91 -3.21
CA LEU A 1147 20.32 21.44 -4.54
C LEU A 1147 19.02 20.62 -4.50
N GLY A 1148 18.86 19.73 -3.51
CA GLY A 1148 17.62 19.00 -3.29
C GLY A 1148 16.39 19.89 -3.04
N GLN A 1149 16.55 20.97 -2.27
CA GLN A 1149 15.51 21.99 -2.05
C GLN A 1149 15.16 22.73 -3.35
N GLU A 1150 16.17 23.16 -4.10
CA GLU A 1150 16.02 23.82 -5.39
C GLU A 1150 15.27 22.94 -6.42
N ILE A 1151 15.67 21.67 -6.53
CA ILE A 1151 15.00 20.69 -7.40
C ILE A 1151 13.55 20.46 -6.97
N THR A 1152 13.30 20.36 -5.66
CA THR A 1152 11.94 20.20 -5.11
C THR A 1152 11.05 21.38 -5.53
N THR A 1153 11.59 22.60 -5.54
CA THR A 1153 10.88 23.80 -5.99
C THR A 1153 10.72 23.85 -7.51
N LEU A 1154 11.77 23.53 -8.28
CA LEU A 1154 11.76 23.52 -9.75
C LEU A 1154 10.71 22.56 -10.32
N LEU A 1155 10.73 21.32 -9.85
CA LEU A 1155 9.79 20.29 -10.25
C LEU A 1155 8.39 20.55 -9.68
N GLY A 1156 8.32 21.36 -8.63
CA GLY A 1156 7.14 21.55 -7.81
C GLY A 1156 6.80 20.26 -7.07
N GLY A 1157 6.55 20.36 -5.76
CA GLY A 1157 5.56 19.44 -5.19
C GLY A 1157 4.33 19.48 -6.11
N TYR A 1158 3.82 18.32 -6.49
CA TYR A 1158 2.57 18.11 -7.21
C TYR A 1158 1.63 19.32 -7.08
N ILE A 1159 1.15 19.90 -8.20
CA ILE A 1159 0.27 21.11 -8.19
C ILE A 1159 -0.94 20.99 -7.24
N VAL A 1160 -1.32 19.77 -6.83
CA VAL A 1160 -1.63 19.42 -5.42
C VAL A 1160 -2.07 17.95 -5.42
N SER A 1161 -1.18 17.06 -4.97
CA SER A 1161 -1.53 15.68 -4.62
C SER A 1161 -1.17 15.43 -3.17
N VAL A 1162 -2.19 15.07 -2.39
CA VAL A 1162 -2.11 14.69 -0.97
C VAL A 1162 -2.07 13.17 -0.83
N SER A 1163 -2.13 12.43 -1.94
CA SER A 1163 -2.32 10.98 -1.93
C SER A 1163 -1.03 10.19 -1.70
N GLY A 1164 -0.90 9.61 -0.49
CA GLY A 1164 -0.04 8.46 -0.20
C GLY A 1164 0.98 8.66 0.94
N ARG A 1165 1.73 7.60 1.25
CA ARG A 1165 2.87 7.58 2.20
C ARG A 1165 4.02 8.54 1.84
N PHE A 1166 3.88 9.34 0.78
CA PHE A 1166 4.94 10.10 0.08
C PHE A 1166 4.88 11.61 0.34
N ARG A 1167 4.15 12.07 1.36
CA ARG A 1167 4.10 13.49 1.74
C ARG A 1167 4.43 13.76 3.20
N TYR A 1168 4.72 12.71 3.96
CA TYR A 1168 5.16 12.80 5.34
C TYR A 1168 6.32 11.85 5.59
N ALA A 1169 7.23 12.25 6.46
CA ALA A 1169 8.27 11.37 6.97
C ALA A 1169 7.95 11.07 8.44
N ASN A 1170 8.08 9.80 8.83
CA ASN A 1170 8.05 9.43 10.24
C ASN A 1170 9.37 9.86 10.86
N ILE A 1171 9.42 11.08 11.38
CA ILE A 1171 10.69 11.68 11.79
C ILE A 1171 11.26 10.96 13.01
N ASP A 1172 10.42 10.73 14.02
CA ASP A 1172 10.87 10.11 15.27
C ASP A 1172 9.97 9.00 15.81
N LYS A 1173 8.68 9.01 15.45
CA LYS A 1173 7.70 8.09 16.01
C LYS A 1173 7.51 6.88 15.10
N PRO A 1174 7.65 5.65 15.64
CA PRO A 1174 7.34 4.44 14.91
C PRO A 1174 5.83 4.35 14.61
N THR A 1175 5.48 3.73 13.49
CA THR A 1175 4.08 3.43 13.14
C THR A 1175 3.56 2.29 13.99
N ALA A 1176 2.38 2.45 14.58
CA ALA A 1176 1.70 1.38 15.28
C ALA A 1176 1.23 0.29 14.30
N THR A 1177 1.56 -0.96 14.60
CA THR A 1177 1.03 -2.17 13.96
C THR A 1177 0.54 -3.09 15.05
N VAL A 1178 -0.53 -3.85 14.79
CA VAL A 1178 -0.98 -4.85 15.74
C VAL A 1178 -0.39 -6.18 15.34
N ILE A 1179 0.35 -6.81 16.24
CA ILE A 1179 1.05 -8.09 16.01
C ILE A 1179 0.41 -9.12 16.91
N ASN A 1180 -0.09 -10.20 16.34
CA ASN A 1180 -0.67 -11.25 17.16
C ASN A 1180 0.47 -11.92 17.97
N THR A 1181 0.28 -12.05 19.29
CA THR A 1181 1.30 -12.55 20.24
C THR A 1181 1.82 -13.95 19.92
N TYR A 1182 1.10 -14.72 19.10
CA TYR A 1182 1.59 -16.00 18.62
C TYR A 1182 2.77 -15.87 17.65
N TYR A 1183 3.09 -14.67 17.13
CA TYR A 1183 4.10 -14.48 16.10
C TYR A 1183 5.20 -13.50 16.54
N GLU A 1184 6.40 -13.73 16.03
CA GLU A 1184 7.52 -12.79 16.02
C GLU A 1184 7.67 -12.23 14.62
N PHE A 1185 7.87 -10.92 14.55
CA PHE A 1185 8.13 -10.23 13.28
C PHE A 1185 9.49 -9.58 13.35
N PRO A 1186 10.56 -10.35 13.11
CA PRO A 1186 11.88 -9.76 12.98
C PRO A 1186 11.90 -8.77 11.82
N MET A 1187 12.53 -7.63 12.09
CA MET A 1187 12.59 -6.52 11.14
C MET A 1187 13.99 -6.37 10.58
N SER A 1188 14.09 -6.35 9.25
CA SER A 1188 15.31 -5.92 8.59
C SER A 1188 15.44 -4.39 8.62
N PRO A 1189 16.65 -3.83 8.42
CA PRO A 1189 16.87 -2.38 8.38
C PRO A 1189 16.12 -1.68 7.24
N ALA A 1190 15.81 -2.38 6.15
CA ALA A 1190 14.93 -1.88 5.09
C ALA A 1190 13.46 -1.76 5.51
N GLY A 1191 13.12 -2.03 6.78
CA GLY A 1191 11.76 -2.09 7.28
C GLY A 1191 10.93 -3.25 6.74
N LEU A 1192 11.52 -4.09 5.87
CA LEU A 1192 10.92 -5.32 5.42
C LEU A 1192 10.89 -6.30 6.59
N ARG A 1193 9.69 -6.82 6.85
CA ARG A 1193 9.51 -7.97 7.75
C ARG A 1193 10.29 -9.12 7.14
N ASP A 1194 11.13 -9.77 7.95
CA ASP A 1194 11.82 -10.97 7.49
C ASP A 1194 10.75 -11.96 7.04
N VAL A 1195 10.98 -12.53 5.87
CA VAL A 1195 10.00 -13.35 5.13
C VAL A 1195 9.79 -14.71 5.82
N VAL A 1196 10.63 -14.98 6.80
CA VAL A 1196 10.63 -16.15 7.66
C VAL A 1196 9.85 -15.81 8.95
N ASP A 1197 8.52 -15.78 8.86
CA ASP A 1197 7.65 -15.62 10.03
C ASP A 1197 7.99 -16.71 11.07
N ILE A 1198 8.19 -16.32 12.33
CA ILE A 1198 8.44 -17.25 13.45
C ILE A 1198 7.25 -17.18 14.39
N ARG A 1199 6.67 -18.33 14.76
CA ARG A 1199 5.67 -18.43 15.84
C ARG A 1199 6.41 -18.44 17.18
N LYS A 1200 6.01 -17.60 18.15
CA LYS A 1200 6.47 -17.71 19.54
C LYS A 1200 6.00 -19.04 20.11
N ASN A 1201 6.91 -19.78 20.75
CA ASN A 1201 6.60 -21.06 21.41
C ASN A 1201 5.67 -20.86 22.59
#